data_AF-A0A258TCE1-F1
#
_entry.id   AF-A0A258TCE1-F1
#
_cell.length_a   1.000
_cell.length_b   1.000
_cell.length_c   1.000
_cell.angle_alpha   90.00
_cell.angle_beta   90.00
_cell.angle_gamma   90.00
#
_symmetry.space_group_name_H-M   'P 1'
#
loop_
_entity.id
_entity.type
_entity.pdbx_description
1 polymer ?
#
loop_
_entity_poly.entity_id
_entity_poly.type
_entity_poly.pdbx_seq_one_letter_code
_entity_poly.pdbx_strand_id
1 'polypeptide(L)'
;MAPAIQKIVLNGARDIAFNKLILSQANVRRIKAGVSVEELAEDIARRKLLQSLNVRPVLDEEGTETGMYEVPAGGRRYRALELLVKQKRLAKTALVPCVVGDASSGTSAEEDSLAENVQRQALHPLDQFRSFKALIDKGLSEEEIAARFFVPVNVVKQRLRLTTISEKLLEVYAAEDMTLEQLTAFSVSSDHARQEQVWDSLSRSYNKEAYYIRRLLTESAVRVSDRRAQFVGIEAYEAAGGVVMRDLFTDDHGGWLQDPALLDRLVDDKLKVEAQAIASEGWKWVSAALDFKYGYANGLRRLVGEPIDMSADELAGYEALKAEFDALNEQYDGADELPDEVDERFGELETAIAAFEDRPLRYDTAEIARAGVFVSIDEDGALEIERGFVRPDDEVAPDADAGSEIGGDNPGAGVRASTSQAAITVGGEPAGESGGAESEPEEDALRPLSERLIIELTAHRTLALREAVGANFDTAFLAVLHVLVLNAFYRYASDTCVEITAKSTGFTAQAPGLKDTPSAKAIGERHEEWQKHLPEKSADLWNALVAFDGDSRQALFAYCASLSVNAVHEPWNRNKDRQAHADHLARAVTLDMAAVGWVPTVENYLGRVPKVRILEAVREAKGEQSAQLIDHLKKADMAAEAQRLLADSSWLPEPLRTREMSDEELDASAGDAGDEDLPEFLAGDIDADEGADGDPDGELEHLDAAE
;
A
#
# COMPACT_ATOMS: atom_id res chain seq x y z
N MET A 1 -11.52 29.52 81.77
CA MET A 1 -11.87 30.71 80.94
C MET A 1 -11.56 30.34 79.50
N ALA A 2 -12.56 30.37 78.61
CA ALA A 2 -12.32 30.17 77.18
C ALA A 2 -11.51 31.36 76.65
N PRO A 3 -10.49 31.16 75.81
CA PRO A 3 -9.73 32.26 75.23
C PRO A 3 -10.68 33.13 74.41
N ALA A 4 -10.63 34.45 74.63
CA ALA A 4 -11.44 35.39 73.87
C ALA A 4 -11.06 35.29 72.39
N ILE A 5 -12.05 35.06 71.53
CA ILE A 5 -11.88 35.03 70.07
C ILE A 5 -11.38 36.42 69.64
N GLN A 6 -10.13 36.51 69.19
CA GLN A 6 -9.61 37.72 68.58
C GLN A 6 -10.38 38.00 67.29
N LYS A 7 -11.02 39.16 67.22
CA LYS A 7 -11.68 39.64 66.01
C LYS A 7 -10.61 40.16 65.04
N ILE A 8 -10.69 39.74 63.78
CA ILE A 8 -9.80 40.21 62.72
C ILE A 8 -10.19 41.64 62.34
N VAL A 9 -9.19 42.51 62.11
CA VAL A 9 -9.37 43.86 61.56
C VAL A 9 -9.03 43.81 60.08
N LEU A 10 -9.89 44.37 59.23
CA LEU A 10 -9.66 44.41 57.77
C LEU A 10 -8.76 45.60 57.42
N ASN A 11 -7.95 45.42 56.36
CA ASN A 11 -7.13 46.50 55.80
C ASN A 11 -8.01 47.65 55.28
N GLY A 12 -7.59 48.89 55.53
CA GLY A 12 -8.33 50.09 55.12
C GLY A 12 -8.04 50.51 53.68
N ALA A 13 -9.05 50.98 52.95
CA ALA A 13 -8.87 51.62 51.66
C ALA A 13 -8.51 53.11 51.83
N ARG A 14 -7.50 53.59 51.13
CA ARG A 14 -7.02 54.98 51.15
C ARG A 14 -6.55 55.42 49.77
N ASP A 15 -6.91 56.64 49.40
CA ASP A 15 -6.40 57.30 48.20
C ASP A 15 -5.02 57.91 48.47
N ILE A 16 -4.01 57.48 47.71
CA ILE A 16 -2.61 57.89 47.88
C ILE A 16 -2.11 58.49 46.57
N ALA A 17 -1.46 59.65 46.66
CA ALA A 17 -0.87 60.30 45.49
C ALA A 17 0.22 59.41 44.86
N PHE A 18 0.21 59.25 43.53
CA PHE A 18 1.13 58.33 42.84
C PHE A 18 2.61 58.60 43.16
N ASN A 19 3.01 59.85 43.30
CA ASN A 19 4.38 60.23 43.69
C ASN A 19 4.80 59.82 45.10
N LYS A 20 3.89 59.30 45.93
CA LYS A 20 4.17 58.72 47.25
C LYS A 20 4.23 57.19 47.25
N LEU A 21 4.02 56.57 46.09
CA LEU A 21 4.08 55.13 45.90
C LEU A 21 5.45 54.75 45.35
N ILE A 22 6.06 53.69 45.89
CA ILE A 22 7.29 53.09 45.38
C ILE A 22 7.08 51.61 45.09
N LEU A 23 7.67 51.11 44.01
CA LEU A 23 7.58 49.69 43.67
C LEU A 23 8.48 48.87 44.59
N SER A 24 7.94 47.86 45.27
CA SER A 24 8.74 46.98 46.14
C SER A 24 9.60 46.02 45.31
N GLN A 25 10.78 45.67 45.82
CA GLN A 25 11.66 44.64 45.23
C GLN A 25 11.18 43.22 45.56
N ALA A 26 10.23 43.07 46.48
CA ALA A 26 9.67 41.79 46.94
C ALA A 26 8.66 41.13 45.97
N ASN A 27 8.50 41.67 44.76
CA ASN A 27 7.58 41.12 43.76
C ASN A 27 8.07 39.76 43.23
N VAL A 28 7.30 38.71 43.50
CA VAL A 28 7.64 37.32 43.16
C VAL A 28 7.54 37.06 41.65
N ARG A 29 6.78 37.85 40.89
CA ARG A 29 6.56 37.65 39.45
C ARG A 29 7.68 38.26 38.60
N ARG A 30 8.66 37.44 38.22
CA ARG A 30 9.84 37.84 37.40
C ARG A 30 9.66 37.66 35.89
N ILE A 31 8.78 36.75 35.46
CA ILE A 31 8.54 36.43 34.03
C ILE A 31 7.37 37.27 33.49
N LYS A 32 7.57 37.92 32.34
CA LYS A 32 6.54 38.73 31.65
C LYS A 32 5.60 37.82 30.84
N ALA A 33 4.62 37.19 31.49
CA ALA A 33 3.55 36.44 30.82
C ALA A 33 2.18 37.14 30.96
N GLY A 34 1.47 37.31 29.85
CA GLY A 34 0.14 37.94 29.73
C GLY A 34 0.17 39.37 29.15
N VAL A 35 -0.95 40.10 29.28
CA VAL A 35 -1.15 41.49 28.79
C VAL A 35 0.07 42.39 29.03
N SER A 36 0.50 43.17 28.05
CA SER A 36 1.65 44.06 28.20
C SER A 36 1.36 45.20 29.19
N VAL A 37 2.41 45.92 29.62
CA VAL A 37 2.22 47.08 30.52
C VAL A 37 1.54 48.22 29.76
N GLU A 38 1.79 48.30 28.47
CA GLU A 38 1.25 49.24 27.49
C GLU A 38 -0.25 49.01 27.30
N GLU A 39 -0.66 47.77 27.04
CA GLU A 39 -2.09 47.40 26.94
C GLU A 39 -2.83 47.65 28.26
N LEU A 40 -2.20 47.32 29.39
CA LEU A 40 -2.79 47.59 30.71
C LEU A 40 -2.92 49.11 30.98
N ALA A 41 -2.01 49.93 30.46
CA ALA A 41 -2.11 51.38 30.56
C ALA A 41 -3.30 51.93 29.75
N GLU A 42 -3.52 51.42 28.53
CA GLU A 42 -4.71 51.77 27.74
C GLU A 42 -6.01 51.31 28.40
N ASP A 43 -6.01 50.11 29.00
CA ASP A 43 -7.14 49.61 29.76
C ASP A 43 -7.49 50.54 30.94
N ILE A 44 -6.49 50.93 31.74
CA ILE A 44 -6.67 51.88 32.85
C ILE A 44 -7.12 53.25 32.33
N ALA A 45 -6.61 53.74 31.20
CA ALA A 45 -7.05 55.02 30.64
C ALA A 45 -8.55 55.00 30.30
N ARG A 46 -9.02 53.88 29.74
CA ARG A 46 -10.41 53.67 29.31
C ARG A 46 -11.36 53.37 30.48
N ARG A 47 -11.04 52.40 31.33
CA ARG A 47 -11.92 51.82 32.36
C ARG A 47 -11.62 52.32 33.77
N LYS A 48 -10.56 53.11 33.94
CA LYS A 48 -9.99 53.49 35.25
C LYS A 48 -9.46 52.27 36.00
N LEU A 49 -8.85 52.50 37.16
CA LEU A 49 -8.24 51.42 37.94
C LEU A 49 -9.33 50.58 38.62
N LEU A 50 -9.62 49.39 38.08
CA LEU A 50 -10.66 48.49 38.59
C LEU A 50 -10.26 47.72 39.86
N GLN A 51 -8.96 47.47 40.04
CA GLN A 51 -8.42 46.79 41.22
C GLN A 51 -7.36 47.66 41.89
N SER A 52 -7.61 48.03 43.15
CA SER A 52 -6.72 48.85 43.97
C SER A 52 -5.33 48.23 44.14
N LEU A 53 -4.32 49.05 44.40
CA LEU A 53 -2.98 48.58 44.75
C LEU A 53 -2.92 48.14 46.22
N ASN A 54 -2.26 47.04 46.53
CA ASN A 54 -1.95 46.70 47.93
C ASN A 54 -0.62 47.36 48.28
N VAL A 55 -0.60 48.14 49.35
CA VAL A 55 0.55 48.96 49.74
C VAL A 55 0.86 48.83 51.23
N ARG A 56 2.13 48.94 51.59
CA ARG A 56 2.59 48.97 52.99
C ARG A 56 3.28 50.30 53.26
N PRO A 57 3.08 50.92 54.44
CA PRO A 57 3.81 52.14 54.79
C PRO A 57 5.31 51.83 54.94
N VAL A 58 6.15 52.71 54.39
CA VAL A 58 7.61 52.62 54.57
C VAL A 58 7.94 53.25 55.92
N LEU A 59 8.56 52.47 56.80
CA LEU A 59 9.02 52.92 58.11
C LEU A 59 10.46 53.44 58.05
N ASP A 60 10.78 54.42 58.88
CA ASP A 60 12.16 54.88 59.11
C ASP A 60 12.90 54.00 60.13
N GLU A 61 14.18 54.31 60.40
CA GLU A 61 15.03 53.58 61.35
C GLU A 61 14.47 53.58 62.80
N GLU A 62 13.54 54.48 63.10
CA GLU A 62 12.88 54.63 64.40
C GLU A 62 11.49 53.95 64.43
N GLY A 63 11.07 53.32 63.32
CA GLY A 63 9.79 52.63 63.20
C GLY A 63 8.59 53.54 62.93
N THR A 64 8.82 54.79 62.53
CA THR A 64 7.77 55.78 62.23
C THR A 64 7.46 55.81 60.73
N GLU A 65 6.19 56.01 60.35
CA GLU A 65 5.78 56.09 58.94
C GLU A 65 6.38 57.32 58.25
N THR A 66 7.17 57.10 57.20
CA THR A 66 7.79 58.15 56.37
C THR A 66 6.80 58.92 55.49
N GLY A 67 5.56 58.45 55.41
CA GLY A 67 4.53 58.96 54.49
C GLY A 67 4.67 58.47 53.04
N MET A 68 5.66 57.62 52.76
CA MET A 68 5.82 56.86 51.51
C MET A 68 5.25 55.45 51.70
N TYR A 69 4.77 54.85 50.60
CA TYR A 69 4.18 53.51 50.62
C TYR A 69 4.83 52.62 49.57
N GLU A 70 5.25 51.43 49.96
CA GLU A 70 5.74 50.43 49.03
C GLU A 70 4.59 49.57 48.46
N VAL A 71 4.73 49.14 47.22
CA VAL A 71 3.75 48.32 46.49
C VAL A 71 4.31 46.90 46.36
N PRO A 72 4.06 46.00 47.34
CA PRO A 72 4.46 44.59 47.26
C PRO A 72 3.64 43.82 46.21
N ALA A 73 2.33 44.07 46.10
CA ALA A 73 1.44 43.40 45.15
C ALA A 73 0.75 44.41 44.22
N GLY A 74 0.64 44.07 42.93
CA GLY A 74 0.13 44.98 41.89
C GLY A 74 1.20 45.76 41.09
N GLY A 75 2.46 45.28 41.07
CA GLY A 75 3.55 45.96 40.37
C GLY A 75 3.33 46.23 38.87
N ARG A 76 2.56 45.41 38.14
CA ARG A 76 2.17 45.68 36.74
C ARG A 76 1.24 46.88 36.61
N ARG A 77 0.25 47.01 37.50
CA ARG A 77 -0.66 48.17 37.58
C ARG A 77 0.11 49.44 37.94
N TYR A 78 1.05 49.35 38.89
CA TYR A 78 1.95 50.47 39.22
C TYR A 78 2.74 50.93 38.00
N ARG A 79 3.36 50.00 37.25
CA ARG A 79 4.12 50.35 36.03
C ARG A 79 3.24 50.91 34.90
N ALA A 80 2.00 50.44 34.76
CA ALA A 80 1.05 50.99 33.79
C ALA A 80 0.64 52.43 34.16
N LEU A 81 0.41 52.71 35.44
CA LEU A 81 0.20 54.07 35.95
C LEU A 81 1.45 54.94 35.75
N GLU A 82 2.64 54.40 36.00
CA GLU A 82 3.92 55.09 35.75
C GLU A 82 4.06 55.46 34.26
N LEU A 83 3.69 54.55 33.36
CA LEU A 83 3.69 54.78 31.92
C LEU A 83 2.70 55.90 31.54
N LEU A 84 1.48 55.89 32.08
CA LEU A 84 0.50 56.97 31.87
C LEU A 84 1.01 58.33 32.38
N VAL A 85 1.73 58.36 33.50
CA VAL A 85 2.38 59.57 34.02
C VAL A 85 3.50 60.05 33.09
N LYS A 86 4.35 59.14 32.60
CA LYS A 86 5.42 59.44 31.63
C LYS A 86 4.85 59.98 30.32
N GLN A 87 3.74 59.41 29.85
CA GLN A 87 2.98 59.86 28.68
C GLN A 87 2.18 61.16 28.92
N LYS A 88 2.21 61.74 30.14
CA LYS A 88 1.44 62.93 30.56
C LYS A 88 -0.08 62.76 30.48
N ARG A 89 -0.57 61.52 30.44
CA ARG A 89 -2.00 61.17 30.48
C ARG A 89 -2.53 61.03 31.92
N LEU A 90 -1.64 61.00 32.92
CA LEU A 90 -1.95 61.01 34.35
C LEU A 90 -1.03 61.99 35.09
N ALA A 91 -1.56 62.75 36.05
CA ALA A 91 -0.75 63.65 36.87
C ALA A 91 0.06 62.86 37.92
N LYS A 92 1.28 63.31 38.23
CA LYS A 92 2.12 62.71 39.30
C LYS A 92 1.46 62.76 40.69
N THR A 93 0.55 63.70 40.90
CA THR A 93 -0.21 63.89 42.14
C THR A 93 -1.60 63.23 42.09
N ALA A 94 -1.91 62.50 41.02
CA ALA A 94 -3.17 61.80 40.91
C ALA A 94 -3.34 60.82 42.08
N LEU A 95 -4.53 60.85 42.69
CA LEU A 95 -4.90 59.97 43.77
C LEU A 95 -5.17 58.57 43.21
N VAL A 96 -4.43 57.58 43.71
CA VAL A 96 -4.55 56.17 43.35
C VAL A 96 -5.24 55.44 44.50
N PRO A 97 -6.32 54.68 44.25
CA PRO A 97 -6.97 53.90 45.29
C PRO A 97 -6.06 52.73 45.71
N CYS A 98 -5.72 52.69 46.99
CA CYS A 98 -4.83 51.70 47.59
C CYS A 98 -5.51 51.04 48.80
N VAL A 99 -5.18 49.77 49.04
CA VAL A 99 -5.49 49.05 50.29
C VAL A 99 -4.20 49.03 51.10
N VAL A 100 -4.23 49.64 52.28
CA VAL A 100 -3.05 49.79 53.13
C VAL A 100 -2.98 48.61 54.09
N GLY A 101 -1.93 47.81 53.98
CA GLY A 101 -1.59 46.74 54.92
C GLY A 101 -1.05 47.30 56.24
N ASP A 102 -1.33 46.60 57.33
CA ASP A 102 -0.83 46.97 58.66
C ASP A 102 0.70 46.74 58.74
N ALA A 103 1.44 47.77 59.15
CA ALA A 103 2.89 47.69 59.37
C ALA A 103 3.28 46.63 60.41
N SER A 104 2.36 46.29 61.32
CA SER A 104 2.53 45.31 62.40
C SER A 104 1.98 43.90 62.05
N SER A 105 1.50 43.69 60.82
CA SER A 105 1.03 42.36 60.39
C SER A 105 2.18 41.36 60.40
N GLY A 106 1.96 40.15 60.92
CA GLY A 106 2.95 39.07 60.90
C GLY A 106 3.23 38.46 59.51
N THR A 107 2.68 39.02 58.43
CA THR A 107 2.92 38.60 57.04
C THR A 107 4.00 39.46 56.38
N SER A 108 4.85 38.84 55.55
CA SER A 108 5.90 39.55 54.80
C SER A 108 5.39 40.12 53.47
N ALA A 109 6.14 41.08 52.90
CA ALA A 109 5.85 41.65 51.58
C ALA A 109 5.88 40.58 50.46
N GLU A 110 6.74 39.58 50.58
CA GLU A 110 6.82 38.43 49.67
C GLU A 110 5.59 37.52 49.79
N GLU A 111 5.09 37.27 51.01
CA GLU A 111 3.88 36.49 51.26
C GLU A 111 2.65 37.19 50.68
N ASP A 112 2.52 38.51 50.89
CA ASP A 112 1.44 39.32 50.32
C ASP A 112 1.48 39.30 48.77
N SER A 113 2.69 39.40 48.19
CA SER A 113 2.89 39.30 46.73
C SER A 113 2.60 37.90 46.19
N LEU A 114 2.94 36.83 46.92
CA LEU A 114 2.69 35.46 46.50
C LEU A 114 1.20 35.13 46.58
N ALA A 115 0.55 35.49 47.69
CA ALA A 115 -0.88 35.26 47.91
C ALA A 115 -1.74 35.92 46.82
N GLU A 116 -1.46 37.18 46.44
CA GLU A 116 -2.20 37.87 45.37
C GLU A 116 -2.07 37.18 44.00
N ASN A 117 -0.91 36.60 43.71
CA ASN A 117 -0.67 35.92 42.44
C ASN A 117 -1.24 34.49 42.44
N VAL A 118 -1.15 33.77 43.56
CA VAL A 118 -1.64 32.39 43.69
C VAL A 118 -3.17 32.33 43.77
N GLN A 119 -3.80 33.29 44.44
CA GLN A 119 -5.27 33.35 44.58
C GLN A 119 -5.97 33.87 43.32
N ARG A 120 -5.23 34.36 42.32
CA ARG A 120 -5.80 34.83 41.06
C ARG A 120 -6.19 33.64 40.19
N GLN A 121 -7.46 33.24 40.27
CA GLN A 121 -8.05 32.28 39.34
C GLN A 121 -8.43 32.99 38.04
N ALA A 122 -7.98 32.46 36.90
CA ALA A 122 -8.40 32.95 35.60
C ALA A 122 -9.89 32.61 35.38
N LEU A 123 -10.61 33.47 34.66
CA LEU A 123 -11.99 33.20 34.30
C LEU A 123 -12.07 31.90 33.50
N HIS A 124 -12.99 31.00 33.85
CA HIS A 124 -13.15 29.73 33.17
C HIS A 124 -13.46 29.95 31.67
N PRO A 125 -12.92 29.14 30.74
CA PRO A 125 -13.16 29.31 29.31
C PRO A 125 -14.64 29.34 28.90
N LEU A 126 -15.51 28.60 29.59
CA LEU A 126 -16.97 28.66 29.37
C LEU A 126 -17.58 30.01 29.75
N ASP A 127 -17.09 30.63 30.83
CA ASP A 127 -17.59 31.93 31.27
C ASP A 127 -17.09 33.06 30.35
N GLN A 128 -15.87 32.92 29.82
CA GLN A 128 -15.36 33.78 28.74
C GLN A 128 -16.24 33.67 27.50
N PHE A 129 -16.59 32.44 27.08
CA PHE A 129 -17.50 32.20 25.98
C PHE A 129 -18.86 32.88 26.20
N ARG A 130 -19.53 32.61 27.33
CA ARG A 130 -20.83 33.21 27.66
C ARG A 130 -20.77 34.73 27.66
N SER A 131 -19.66 35.30 28.15
CA SER A 131 -19.42 36.74 28.14
C SER A 131 -19.24 37.31 26.73
N PHE A 132 -18.49 36.64 25.86
CA PHE A 132 -18.31 37.07 24.47
C PHE A 132 -19.59 36.92 23.65
N LYS A 133 -20.32 35.81 23.80
CA LYS A 133 -21.62 35.62 23.14
C LYS A 133 -22.62 36.73 23.51
N ALA A 134 -22.71 37.07 24.80
CA ALA A 134 -23.57 38.17 25.26
C ALA A 134 -23.15 39.56 24.73
N LEU A 135 -21.92 39.72 24.23
CA LEU A 135 -21.46 40.95 23.57
C LEU A 135 -21.74 40.93 22.08
N ILE A 136 -21.57 39.79 21.40
CA ILE A 136 -22.02 39.59 20.01
C ILE A 136 -23.54 39.86 19.92
N ASP A 137 -24.33 39.32 20.84
CA ASP A 137 -25.79 39.52 20.90
C ASP A 137 -26.17 41.00 21.10
N LYS A 138 -25.24 41.83 21.59
CA LYS A 138 -25.39 43.29 21.73
C LYS A 138 -24.90 44.07 20.50
N GLY A 139 -24.56 43.38 19.41
CA GLY A 139 -24.18 43.97 18.13
C GLY A 139 -22.70 44.31 17.98
N LEU A 140 -21.81 43.74 18.79
CA LEU A 140 -20.36 43.90 18.64
C LEU A 140 -19.80 42.86 17.67
N SER A 141 -18.78 43.24 16.90
CA SER A 141 -18.01 42.32 16.06
C SER A 141 -16.93 41.57 16.86
N GLU A 142 -16.43 40.47 16.32
CA GLU A 142 -15.36 39.67 16.94
C GLU A 142 -14.06 40.47 17.09
N GLU A 143 -13.73 41.29 16.09
CA GLU A 143 -12.57 42.18 16.06
C GLU A 143 -12.67 43.26 17.14
N GLU A 144 -13.87 43.83 17.34
CA GLU A 144 -14.11 44.81 18.39
C GLU A 144 -14.02 44.18 19.78
N ILE A 145 -14.51 42.95 19.96
CA ILE A 145 -14.39 42.22 21.23
C ILE A 145 -12.91 41.92 21.52
N ALA A 146 -12.18 41.40 20.54
CA ALA A 146 -10.75 41.11 20.64
C ALA A 146 -9.96 42.36 21.09
N ALA A 147 -10.15 43.49 20.39
CA ALA A 147 -9.55 44.77 20.73
C ALA A 147 -9.95 45.28 22.12
N ARG A 148 -11.20 45.04 22.56
CA ARG A 148 -11.71 45.48 23.87
C ARG A 148 -11.10 44.72 25.05
N PHE A 149 -10.75 43.46 24.85
CA PHE A 149 -10.21 42.57 25.90
C PHE A 149 -8.73 42.29 25.75
N PHE A 150 -8.06 42.86 24.74
CA PHE A 150 -6.65 42.64 24.45
C PHE A 150 -6.33 41.14 24.30
N VAL A 151 -7.21 40.43 23.60
CA VAL A 151 -7.02 39.04 23.21
C VAL A 151 -6.96 38.99 21.69
N PRO A 152 -6.13 38.12 21.09
CA PRO A 152 -6.14 37.98 19.64
C PRO A 152 -7.49 37.46 19.14
N VAL A 153 -7.88 37.85 17.93
CA VAL A 153 -9.21 37.57 17.35
C VAL A 153 -9.50 36.07 17.30
N ASN A 154 -8.48 35.25 17.07
CA ASN A 154 -8.57 33.80 17.10
C ASN A 154 -9.08 33.25 18.45
N VAL A 155 -8.74 33.88 19.58
CA VAL A 155 -9.22 33.47 20.91
C VAL A 155 -10.72 33.73 21.03
N VAL A 156 -11.21 34.88 20.53
CA VAL A 156 -12.65 35.19 20.53
C VAL A 156 -13.40 34.18 19.66
N LYS A 157 -12.91 33.93 18.44
CA LYS A 157 -13.44 32.91 17.52
C LYS A 157 -13.47 31.52 18.16
N GLN A 158 -12.36 31.08 18.76
CA GLN A 158 -12.26 29.79 19.43
C GLN A 158 -13.28 29.65 20.58
N ARG A 159 -13.48 30.70 21.38
CA ARG A 159 -14.46 30.67 22.49
C ARG A 159 -15.90 30.65 21.98
N LEU A 160 -16.21 31.41 20.93
CA LEU A 160 -17.55 31.41 20.33
C LEU A 160 -17.91 30.09 19.65
N ARG A 161 -16.92 29.31 19.19
CA ARG A 161 -17.13 27.96 18.64
C ARG A 161 -17.62 26.93 19.65
N LEU A 162 -17.54 27.19 20.96
CA LEU A 162 -18.17 26.36 21.98
C LEU A 162 -19.71 26.31 21.84
N THR A 163 -20.32 27.17 20.99
CA THR A 163 -21.75 27.10 20.64
C THR A 163 -22.15 25.85 19.86
N THR A 164 -21.23 25.20 19.15
CA THR A 164 -21.53 24.02 18.33
C THR A 164 -21.49 22.71 19.14
N ILE A 165 -21.23 22.81 20.44
CA ILE A 165 -21.05 21.68 21.34
C ILE A 165 -22.30 21.48 22.19
N SER A 166 -22.70 20.23 22.38
CA SER A 166 -23.82 19.84 23.24
C SER A 166 -23.67 20.39 24.66
N GLU A 167 -24.77 20.88 25.22
CA GLU A 167 -24.87 21.37 26.59
C GLU A 167 -24.38 20.33 27.61
N LYS A 168 -24.65 19.04 27.38
CA LYS A 168 -24.18 17.93 28.24
C LYS A 168 -22.65 17.86 28.30
N LEU A 169 -21.96 18.09 27.18
CA LEU A 169 -20.49 18.10 27.17
C LEU A 169 -19.91 19.37 27.81
N LEU A 170 -20.60 20.50 27.66
CA LEU A 170 -20.23 21.73 28.37
C LEU A 170 -20.36 21.56 29.88
N GLU A 171 -21.36 20.82 30.38
CA GLU A 171 -21.51 20.48 31.80
C GLU A 171 -20.39 19.57 32.31
N VAL A 172 -20.03 18.54 31.53
CA VAL A 172 -18.88 17.67 31.86
C VAL A 172 -17.58 18.46 31.93
N TYR A 173 -17.36 19.39 30.99
CA TYR A 173 -16.21 20.28 31.03
C TYR A 173 -16.26 21.22 32.25
N ALA A 174 -17.43 21.75 32.59
CA ALA A 174 -17.61 22.58 33.80
C ALA A 174 -17.36 21.81 35.10
N ALA A 175 -17.56 20.49 35.10
CA ALA A 175 -17.24 19.60 36.22
C ALA A 175 -15.75 19.19 36.27
N GLU A 176 -14.91 19.72 35.37
CA GLU A 176 -13.48 19.40 35.23
C GLU A 176 -13.18 17.94 34.83
N ASP A 177 -14.19 17.20 34.35
CA ASP A 177 -14.04 15.80 33.87
C ASP A 177 -13.54 15.70 32.42
N MET A 178 -13.32 16.85 31.76
CA MET A 178 -12.84 16.98 30.39
C MET A 178 -11.84 18.13 30.29
N THR A 179 -10.85 18.04 29.40
CA THR A 179 -9.93 19.15 29.12
C THR A 179 -10.48 20.07 28.03
N LEU A 180 -9.96 21.30 27.93
CA LEU A 180 -10.35 22.22 26.86
C LEU A 180 -10.03 21.65 25.47
N GLU A 181 -8.90 20.95 25.34
CA GLU A 181 -8.45 20.36 24.07
C GLU A 181 -9.40 19.24 23.60
N GLN A 182 -9.85 18.40 24.53
CA GLN A 182 -10.87 17.38 24.29
C GLN A 182 -12.21 18.00 23.88
N LEU A 183 -12.62 19.05 24.59
CA LEU A 183 -13.87 19.77 24.28
C LEU A 183 -13.79 20.38 22.87
N THR A 184 -12.68 21.01 22.52
CA THR A 184 -12.51 21.58 21.17
C THR A 184 -12.55 20.52 20.06
N ALA A 185 -12.12 19.28 20.31
CA ALA A 185 -12.25 18.20 19.34
C ALA A 185 -13.71 17.89 18.97
N PHE A 186 -14.66 18.08 19.90
CA PHE A 186 -16.08 17.88 19.63
C PHE A 186 -16.69 18.93 18.72
N SER A 187 -16.06 20.11 18.61
CA SER A 187 -16.54 21.19 17.75
C SER A 187 -16.43 20.89 16.26
N VAL A 188 -15.71 19.83 15.87
CA VAL A 188 -15.64 19.35 14.48
C VAL A 188 -17.04 19.01 13.98
N SER A 189 -17.86 18.34 14.80
CA SER A 189 -19.25 18.06 14.45
C SER A 189 -20.19 19.07 15.08
N SER A 190 -21.26 19.45 14.38
CA SER A 190 -22.38 20.20 14.96
C SER A 190 -23.55 19.30 15.40
N ASP A 191 -23.44 17.99 15.21
CA ASP A 191 -24.45 17.02 15.64
C ASP A 191 -24.26 16.68 17.13
N HIS A 192 -25.08 17.30 17.96
CA HIS A 192 -25.06 17.10 19.40
C HIS A 192 -25.32 15.63 19.81
N ALA A 193 -26.18 14.90 19.09
CA ALA A 193 -26.47 13.50 19.43
C ALA A 193 -25.24 12.61 19.17
N ARG A 194 -24.54 12.85 18.05
CA ARG A 194 -23.28 12.14 17.73
C ARG A 194 -22.18 12.49 18.73
N GLN A 195 -22.04 13.78 19.09
CA GLN A 195 -21.09 14.22 20.11
C GLN A 195 -21.31 13.51 21.45
N GLU A 196 -22.56 13.46 21.93
CA GLU A 196 -22.91 12.78 23.18
C GLU A 196 -22.66 11.27 23.10
N GLN A 197 -23.01 10.63 21.98
CA GLN A 197 -22.74 9.20 21.76
C GLN A 197 -21.24 8.90 21.82
N VAL A 198 -20.42 9.70 21.14
CA VAL A 198 -18.95 9.54 21.16
C VAL A 198 -18.45 9.73 22.58
N TRP A 199 -18.89 10.75 23.32
CA TRP A 199 -18.48 10.95 24.71
C TRP A 199 -18.90 9.79 25.62
N ASP A 200 -20.13 9.29 25.52
CA ASP A 200 -20.60 8.16 26.32
C ASP A 200 -19.74 6.91 26.08
N SER A 201 -19.30 6.67 24.83
CA SER A 201 -18.36 5.58 24.49
C SER A 201 -16.94 5.83 25.03
N LEU A 202 -16.45 7.07 24.95
CA LEU A 202 -15.10 7.49 25.30
C LEU A 202 -14.90 7.59 26.82
N SER A 203 -15.96 7.89 27.57
CA SER A 203 -15.94 8.02 29.03
C SER A 203 -15.43 6.75 29.71
N ARG A 204 -15.66 5.58 29.08
CA ARG A 204 -15.23 4.24 29.52
C ARG A 204 -13.89 3.79 28.93
N SER A 205 -13.32 4.57 28.01
CA SER A 205 -12.06 4.28 27.32
C SER A 205 -10.86 4.89 28.06
N TYR A 206 -9.69 4.26 27.90
CA TYR A 206 -8.41 4.80 28.37
C TYR A 206 -7.86 5.91 27.46
N ASN A 207 -8.20 5.89 26.17
CA ASN A 207 -7.76 6.90 25.20
C ASN A 207 -8.84 7.98 25.04
N LYS A 208 -8.53 9.18 25.51
CA LYS A 208 -9.39 10.37 25.41
C LYS A 208 -8.68 11.53 24.71
N GLU A 209 -7.70 11.24 23.86
CA GLU A 209 -6.93 12.27 23.16
C GLU A 209 -7.78 12.99 22.09
N ALA A 210 -7.50 14.27 21.85
CA ALA A 210 -8.27 15.12 20.93
C ALA A 210 -8.28 14.60 19.47
N TYR A 211 -7.15 14.05 18.99
CA TYR A 211 -7.09 13.36 17.70
C TYR A 211 -8.06 12.17 17.63
N TYR A 212 -8.14 11.37 18.69
CA TYR A 212 -8.99 10.18 18.71
C TYR A 212 -10.48 10.55 18.74
N ILE A 213 -10.85 11.60 19.48
CA ILE A 213 -12.21 12.16 19.47
C ILE A 213 -12.60 12.62 18.06
N ARG A 214 -11.73 13.38 17.37
CA ARG A 214 -11.97 13.82 15.99
C ARG A 214 -12.16 12.65 15.03
N ARG A 215 -11.34 11.60 15.17
CA ARG A 215 -11.46 10.38 14.37
C ARG A 215 -12.82 9.69 14.57
N LEU A 216 -13.29 9.53 15.80
CA LEU A 216 -14.60 8.93 16.07
C LEU A 216 -15.76 9.78 15.53
N LEU A 217 -15.65 11.10 15.61
CA LEU A 217 -16.67 12.01 15.08
C LEU A 217 -16.73 12.00 13.55
N THR A 218 -15.62 11.72 12.88
CA THR A 218 -15.50 11.76 11.41
C THR A 218 -15.40 10.37 10.76
N GLU A 219 -15.57 9.28 11.53
CA GLU A 219 -15.42 7.90 11.05
C GLU A 219 -16.36 7.54 9.88
N SER A 220 -17.56 8.12 9.83
CA SER A 220 -18.53 7.92 8.76
C SER A 220 -18.45 8.95 7.63
N ALA A 221 -17.49 9.88 7.69
CA ALA A 221 -17.38 10.99 6.76
C ALA A 221 -16.10 10.88 5.93
N VAL A 222 -16.14 11.37 4.69
CA VAL A 222 -15.03 11.29 3.73
C VAL A 222 -14.25 12.59 3.75
N ARG A 223 -12.91 12.54 3.81
CA ARG A 223 -12.09 13.75 3.78
C ARG A 223 -12.19 14.44 2.42
N VAL A 224 -12.05 15.76 2.39
CA VAL A 224 -11.94 16.55 1.15
C VAL A 224 -10.75 16.11 0.29
N SER A 225 -9.67 15.64 0.92
CA SER A 225 -8.49 15.11 0.24
C SER A 225 -8.68 13.69 -0.32
N ASP A 226 -9.84 13.05 -0.12
CA ASP A 226 -10.12 11.75 -0.76
C ASP A 226 -10.25 11.97 -2.27
N ARG A 227 -9.61 11.12 -3.07
CA ARG A 227 -9.66 11.18 -4.55
C ARG A 227 -11.07 11.29 -5.13
N ARG A 228 -12.09 10.72 -4.47
CA ARG A 228 -13.50 10.88 -4.87
C ARG A 228 -14.00 12.30 -4.72
N ALA A 229 -13.65 12.94 -3.60
CA ALA A 229 -14.04 14.30 -3.30
C ALA A 229 -13.32 15.29 -4.22
N GLN A 230 -12.04 15.02 -4.55
CA GLN A 230 -11.29 15.80 -5.54
C GLN A 230 -11.88 15.63 -6.94
N PHE A 231 -12.18 14.40 -7.36
CA PHE A 231 -12.77 14.13 -8.66
C PHE A 231 -14.14 14.78 -8.83
N VAL A 232 -15.03 14.72 -7.84
CA VAL A 232 -16.36 15.37 -7.92
C VAL A 232 -16.26 16.88 -7.77
N GLY A 233 -15.40 17.34 -6.85
CA GLY A 233 -15.30 18.74 -6.44
C GLY A 233 -16.32 19.10 -5.35
N ILE A 234 -15.90 19.95 -4.41
CA ILE A 234 -16.72 20.37 -3.26
C ILE A 234 -17.99 21.10 -3.71
N GLU A 235 -17.88 21.99 -4.69
CA GLU A 235 -19.01 22.79 -5.18
C GLU A 235 -20.11 21.91 -5.79
N ALA A 236 -19.73 20.88 -6.54
CA ALA A 236 -20.68 19.94 -7.14
C ALA A 236 -21.36 19.07 -6.06
N TYR A 237 -20.61 18.64 -5.05
CA TYR A 237 -21.16 17.91 -3.91
C TYR A 237 -22.13 18.76 -3.08
N GLU A 238 -21.81 20.02 -2.80
CA GLU A 238 -22.71 20.96 -2.12
C GLU A 238 -23.95 21.29 -2.97
N ALA A 239 -23.80 21.48 -4.29
CA ALA A 239 -24.90 21.72 -5.21
C ALA A 239 -25.87 20.52 -5.29
N ALA A 240 -25.38 19.29 -5.09
CA ALA A 240 -26.19 18.09 -4.98
C ALA A 240 -26.87 17.91 -3.62
N GLY A 241 -26.71 18.88 -2.70
CA GLY A 241 -27.29 18.86 -1.36
C GLY A 241 -26.40 18.22 -0.29
N GLY A 242 -25.15 17.92 -0.63
CA GLY A 242 -24.16 17.37 0.30
C GLY A 242 -23.72 18.39 1.36
N VAL A 243 -23.46 17.91 2.57
CA VAL A 243 -22.99 18.75 3.68
C VAL A 243 -21.50 18.49 3.91
N VAL A 244 -20.71 19.58 3.91
CA VAL A 244 -19.27 19.55 4.23
C VAL A 244 -19.05 20.14 5.61
N MET A 245 -18.50 19.32 6.49
CA MET A 245 -18.07 19.69 7.84
C MET A 245 -16.63 20.19 7.77
N ARG A 246 -16.29 21.36 8.29
CA ARG A 246 -14.91 21.89 8.27
C ARG A 246 -14.34 21.92 9.69
N ASP A 247 -13.18 21.32 9.92
CA ASP A 247 -12.45 21.49 11.20
C ASP A 247 -11.78 22.84 11.14
N LEU A 248 -12.48 23.83 11.69
CA LEU A 248 -12.06 25.20 11.60
C LEU A 248 -10.82 25.51 12.49
N PHE A 249 -10.25 24.53 13.20
CA PHE A 249 -9.06 24.63 14.06
C PHE A 249 -7.76 24.09 13.42
N THR A 250 -7.82 23.56 12.20
CA THR A 250 -6.63 23.20 11.39
C THR A 250 -6.47 24.20 10.25
N ASP A 251 -5.23 24.59 9.97
CA ASP A 251 -4.90 25.58 8.93
C ASP A 251 -5.15 25.05 7.51
N ASP A 252 -5.16 23.71 7.33
CA ASP A 252 -5.25 23.04 6.03
C ASP A 252 -6.63 23.09 5.35
N HIS A 253 -7.60 23.86 5.86
CA HIS A 253 -8.98 23.86 5.37
C HIS A 253 -9.61 22.44 5.23
N GLY A 254 -9.18 21.50 6.09
CA GLY A 254 -9.63 20.11 6.07
C GLY A 254 -11.14 19.98 6.30
N GLY A 255 -11.85 19.57 5.26
CA GLY A 255 -13.27 19.28 5.31
C GLY A 255 -13.58 17.78 5.31
N TRP A 256 -14.76 17.42 5.80
CA TRP A 256 -15.33 16.09 5.76
C TRP A 256 -16.72 16.12 5.15
N LEU A 257 -16.90 15.41 4.05
CA LEU A 257 -18.16 15.17 3.39
C LEU A 257 -18.97 14.16 4.21
N GLN A 258 -20.14 14.57 4.68
CA GLN A 258 -20.96 13.78 5.62
C GLN A 258 -21.74 12.62 4.97
N ASP A 259 -21.91 12.64 3.65
CA ASP A 259 -22.70 11.64 2.93
C ASP A 259 -21.81 10.91 1.90
N PRO A 260 -21.14 9.82 2.31
CA PRO A 260 -20.34 9.00 1.41
C PRO A 260 -21.18 8.40 0.27
N ALA A 261 -22.46 8.08 0.50
CA ALA A 261 -23.30 7.46 -0.51
C ALA A 261 -23.73 8.46 -1.60
N LEU A 262 -23.93 9.74 -1.23
CA LEU A 262 -24.08 10.81 -2.20
C LEU A 262 -22.79 11.01 -3.00
N LEU A 263 -21.63 10.99 -2.32
CA LEU A 263 -20.34 11.13 -2.98
C LEU A 263 -20.10 10.00 -4.00
N ASP A 264 -20.31 8.74 -3.61
CA ASP A 264 -20.16 7.59 -4.50
C ASP A 264 -21.08 7.69 -5.72
N ARG A 265 -22.33 8.14 -5.52
CA ARG A 265 -23.27 8.38 -6.64
C ARG A 265 -22.77 9.46 -7.60
N LEU A 266 -22.25 10.57 -7.07
CA LEU A 266 -21.72 11.66 -7.90
C LEU A 266 -20.46 11.24 -8.67
N VAL A 267 -19.61 10.42 -8.06
CA VAL A 267 -18.46 9.81 -8.74
C VAL A 267 -18.94 8.93 -9.89
N ASP A 268 -19.88 8.02 -9.65
CA ASP A 268 -20.44 7.14 -10.69
C ASP A 268 -21.10 7.92 -11.83
N ASP A 269 -21.88 8.96 -11.49
CA ASP A 269 -22.54 9.81 -12.47
C ASP A 269 -21.50 10.59 -13.32
N LYS A 270 -20.44 11.12 -12.69
CA LYS A 270 -19.37 11.83 -13.40
C LYS A 270 -18.55 10.88 -14.27
N LEU A 271 -18.12 9.72 -13.74
CA LEU A 271 -17.42 8.69 -14.53
C LEU A 271 -18.24 8.23 -15.72
N LYS A 272 -19.56 8.12 -15.58
CA LYS A 272 -20.46 7.75 -16.68
C LYS A 272 -20.52 8.82 -17.77
N VAL A 273 -20.50 10.10 -17.41
CA VAL A 273 -20.44 11.20 -18.38
C VAL A 273 -19.11 11.17 -19.14
N GLU A 274 -17.98 10.99 -18.45
CA GLU A 274 -16.67 10.89 -19.08
C GLU A 274 -16.55 9.64 -19.98
N ALA A 275 -17.04 8.48 -19.51
CA ALA A 275 -17.08 7.25 -20.29
C ALA A 275 -17.93 7.39 -21.56
N GLN A 276 -19.03 8.17 -21.52
CA GLN A 276 -19.84 8.46 -22.70
C GLN A 276 -19.12 9.38 -23.69
N ALA A 277 -18.37 10.37 -23.20
CA ALA A 277 -17.54 11.21 -24.05
C ALA A 277 -16.48 10.36 -24.78
N ILE A 278 -15.80 9.45 -24.07
CA ILE A 278 -14.80 8.55 -24.65
C ILE A 278 -15.44 7.54 -25.60
N ALA A 279 -16.63 7.02 -25.31
CA ALA A 279 -17.34 6.12 -26.21
C ALA A 279 -17.63 6.77 -27.58
N SER A 280 -17.74 8.10 -27.66
CA SER A 280 -17.92 8.81 -28.92
C SER A 280 -16.68 8.79 -29.84
N GLU A 281 -15.51 8.40 -29.31
CA GLU A 281 -14.27 8.18 -30.07
C GLU A 281 -14.32 6.91 -30.95
N GLY A 282 -15.29 6.01 -30.73
CA GLY A 282 -15.54 4.82 -31.56
C GLY A 282 -15.08 3.48 -30.99
N TRP A 283 -14.60 3.46 -29.74
CA TRP A 283 -14.16 2.24 -29.05
C TRP A 283 -15.28 1.21 -28.92
N LYS A 284 -14.95 -0.08 -28.99
CA LYS A 284 -15.92 -1.19 -28.87
C LYS A 284 -16.60 -1.25 -27.51
N TRP A 285 -15.84 -0.99 -26.46
CA TRP A 285 -16.32 -0.99 -25.08
C TRP A 285 -15.56 0.03 -24.24
N VAL A 286 -16.23 0.55 -23.21
CA VAL A 286 -15.61 1.43 -22.20
C VAL A 286 -15.96 0.87 -20.83
N SER A 287 -14.95 0.61 -20.01
CA SER A 287 -15.12 0.16 -18.63
C SER A 287 -14.70 1.29 -17.71
N ALA A 288 -15.64 1.82 -16.94
CA ALA A 288 -15.37 2.89 -15.99
C ALA A 288 -15.60 2.41 -14.56
N ALA A 289 -14.64 2.67 -13.68
CA ALA A 289 -14.69 2.33 -12.27
C ALA A 289 -13.87 3.35 -11.46
N LEU A 290 -14.10 3.42 -10.15
CA LEU A 290 -13.27 4.22 -9.26
C LEU A 290 -11.80 3.79 -9.34
N ASP A 291 -11.55 2.49 -9.23
CA ASP A 291 -10.25 1.89 -9.42
C ASP A 291 -10.38 0.50 -10.06
N PHE A 292 -9.26 0.02 -10.57
CA PHE A 292 -9.14 -1.36 -11.02
C PHE A 292 -8.10 -2.09 -10.18
N LYS A 293 -8.42 -3.33 -9.80
CA LYS A 293 -7.49 -4.17 -9.02
C LYS A 293 -6.25 -4.47 -9.84
N TYR A 294 -5.13 -4.70 -9.16
CA TYR A 294 -3.89 -5.14 -9.80
C TYR A 294 -4.13 -6.30 -10.77
N GLY A 295 -3.64 -6.15 -12.00
CA GLY A 295 -3.80 -7.16 -13.05
C GLY A 295 -5.15 -7.14 -13.78
N TYR A 296 -5.95 -6.07 -13.68
CA TYR A 296 -7.23 -5.97 -14.39
C TYR A 296 -7.10 -5.97 -15.93
N ALA A 297 -5.97 -5.52 -16.46
CA ALA A 297 -5.63 -5.58 -17.88
C ALA A 297 -5.00 -6.93 -18.29
N ASN A 298 -4.83 -7.88 -17.35
CA ASN A 298 -4.30 -9.19 -17.67
C ASN A 298 -5.27 -9.90 -18.61
N GLY A 299 -4.76 -10.32 -19.78
CA GLY A 299 -5.52 -11.13 -20.75
C GLY A 299 -6.07 -10.31 -21.89
N LEU A 300 -5.77 -9.02 -21.88
CA LEU A 300 -6.08 -8.09 -22.95
C LEU A 300 -4.80 -7.79 -23.71
N ARG A 301 -4.86 -7.78 -25.04
CA ARG A 301 -3.75 -7.32 -25.86
C ARG A 301 -3.79 -5.80 -25.94
N ARG A 302 -2.67 -5.16 -25.62
CA ARG A 302 -2.52 -3.70 -25.75
C ARG A 302 -2.13 -3.35 -27.18
N LEU A 303 -2.87 -2.44 -27.79
CA LEU A 303 -2.52 -1.84 -29.07
C LEU A 303 -1.36 -0.87 -28.90
N VAL A 304 -0.46 -0.85 -29.89
CA VAL A 304 0.60 0.15 -29.97
C VAL A 304 0.01 1.35 -30.72
N GLY A 305 -0.13 2.47 -30.03
CA GLY A 305 -0.55 3.73 -30.64
C GLY A 305 0.65 4.55 -31.10
N GLU A 306 0.42 5.45 -32.05
CA GLU A 306 1.43 6.42 -32.50
C GLU A 306 1.20 7.75 -31.76
N PRO A 307 2.20 8.30 -31.04
CA PRO A 307 2.09 9.61 -30.42
C PRO A 307 1.75 10.69 -31.45
N ILE A 308 0.82 11.59 -31.12
CA ILE A 308 0.51 12.73 -31.99
C ILE A 308 1.65 13.76 -31.88
N ASP A 309 2.27 14.11 -33.00
CA ASP A 309 3.29 15.16 -33.08
C ASP A 309 2.79 16.49 -32.50
N MET A 310 3.69 17.22 -31.83
CA MET A 310 3.40 18.59 -31.38
C MET A 310 3.24 19.51 -32.58
N SER A 311 2.18 20.32 -32.59
CA SER A 311 2.06 21.43 -33.53
C SER A 311 3.15 22.47 -33.29
N ALA A 312 3.42 23.32 -34.29
CA ALA A 312 4.43 24.38 -34.17
C ALA A 312 4.12 25.37 -33.03
N ASP A 313 2.84 25.62 -32.75
CA ASP A 313 2.40 26.51 -31.67
C ASP A 313 2.56 25.84 -30.29
N GLU A 314 2.25 24.54 -30.17
CA GLU A 314 2.48 23.76 -28.95
C GLU A 314 3.98 23.63 -28.64
N LEU A 315 4.81 23.35 -29.65
CA LEU A 315 6.25 23.25 -29.50
C LEU A 315 6.85 24.58 -29.00
N ALA A 316 6.42 25.70 -29.57
CA ALA A 316 6.85 27.02 -29.11
C ALA A 316 6.41 27.32 -27.67
N GLY A 317 5.22 26.84 -27.26
CA GLY A 317 4.73 26.92 -25.88
C GLY A 317 5.55 26.07 -24.91
N TYR A 318 5.83 24.81 -25.27
CA TYR A 318 6.68 23.90 -24.50
C TYR A 318 8.10 24.45 -24.32
N GLU A 319 8.72 24.92 -25.40
CA GLU A 319 10.06 25.52 -25.35
C GLU A 319 10.09 26.77 -24.47
N ALA A 320 9.04 27.59 -24.49
CA ALA A 320 8.94 28.76 -23.63
C ALA A 320 8.83 28.39 -22.13
N LEU A 321 7.98 27.41 -21.79
CA LEU A 321 7.83 26.93 -20.41
C LEU A 321 9.11 26.27 -19.90
N LYS A 322 9.76 25.47 -20.73
CA LYS A 322 11.05 24.84 -20.41
C LYS A 322 12.16 25.87 -20.20
N ALA A 323 12.23 26.90 -21.06
CA ALA A 323 13.17 27.99 -20.88
C ALA A 323 12.92 28.79 -19.60
N GLU A 324 11.66 28.97 -19.19
CA GLU A 324 11.30 29.58 -17.92
C GLU A 324 11.73 28.70 -16.73
N PHE A 325 11.46 27.39 -16.79
CA PHE A 325 11.88 26.42 -15.78
C PHE A 325 13.41 26.37 -15.62
N ASP A 326 14.14 26.27 -16.73
CA ASP A 326 15.61 26.27 -16.74
C ASP A 326 16.19 27.58 -16.17
N ALA A 327 15.58 28.73 -16.49
CA ALA A 327 15.98 30.03 -15.97
C ALA A 327 15.74 30.15 -14.45
N LEU A 328 14.60 29.65 -13.95
CA LEU A 328 14.33 29.58 -12.52
C LEU A 328 15.33 28.64 -11.83
N ASN A 329 15.61 27.47 -12.41
CA ASN A 329 16.56 26.52 -11.87
C ASN A 329 17.97 27.09 -11.78
N GLU A 330 18.45 27.81 -12.82
CA GLU A 330 19.75 28.50 -12.80
C GLU A 330 19.78 29.66 -11.79
N GLN A 331 18.67 30.38 -11.62
CA GLN A 331 18.59 31.50 -10.67
C GLN A 331 18.67 31.05 -9.21
N TYR A 332 18.18 29.85 -8.89
CA TYR A 332 18.11 29.32 -7.52
C TYR A 332 19.04 28.12 -7.29
N ASP A 333 19.96 27.84 -8.21
CA ASP A 333 20.97 26.79 -8.07
C ASP A 333 21.84 27.04 -6.82
N GLY A 334 21.81 26.09 -5.87
CA GLY A 334 22.53 26.16 -4.60
C GLY A 334 21.89 27.02 -3.50
N ALA A 335 20.61 27.40 -3.64
CA ALA A 335 19.85 27.98 -2.52
C ALA A 335 19.51 26.91 -1.46
N ASP A 336 19.70 27.24 -0.17
CA ASP A 336 19.37 26.32 0.93
C ASP A 336 17.84 26.17 1.13
N GLU A 337 17.05 27.16 0.72
CA GLU A 337 15.58 27.18 0.81
C GLU A 337 15.00 28.09 -0.28
N LEU A 338 13.98 27.63 -1.00
CA LEU A 338 13.29 28.41 -2.04
C LEU A 338 12.24 29.32 -1.40
N PRO A 339 12.06 30.57 -1.89
CA PRO A 339 10.89 31.37 -1.52
C PRO A 339 9.60 30.65 -1.95
N ASP A 340 8.56 30.70 -1.12
CA ASP A 340 7.27 30.02 -1.37
C ASP A 340 6.69 30.31 -2.77
N GLU A 341 6.78 31.56 -3.24
CA GLU A 341 6.30 31.98 -4.57
C GLU A 341 7.06 31.30 -5.73
N VAL A 342 8.31 30.91 -5.51
CA VAL A 342 9.19 30.27 -6.51
C VAL A 342 8.96 28.77 -6.54
N ASP A 343 8.78 28.15 -5.37
CA ASP A 343 8.41 26.74 -5.24
C ASP A 343 7.05 26.46 -5.90
N GLU A 344 6.06 27.33 -5.66
CA GLU A 344 4.75 27.27 -6.33
C GLU A 344 4.90 27.41 -7.86
N ARG A 345 5.75 28.32 -8.33
CA ARG A 345 6.01 28.50 -9.76
C ARG A 345 6.71 27.31 -10.40
N PHE A 346 7.64 26.64 -9.70
CA PHE A 346 8.23 25.38 -10.18
C PHE A 346 7.17 24.31 -10.36
N GLY A 347 6.28 24.11 -9.38
CA GLY A 347 5.19 23.15 -9.48
C GLY A 347 4.23 23.44 -10.64
N GLU A 348 3.89 24.72 -10.88
CA GLU A 348 3.08 25.13 -12.03
C GLU A 348 3.77 24.79 -13.37
N LEU A 349 5.08 25.07 -13.48
CA LEU A 349 5.87 24.81 -14.69
C LEU A 349 6.04 23.31 -14.93
N GLU A 350 6.35 22.51 -13.92
CA GLU A 350 6.45 21.06 -14.03
C GLU A 350 5.13 20.45 -14.50
N THR A 351 4.01 20.87 -13.91
CA THR A 351 2.66 20.42 -14.30
C THR A 351 2.36 20.78 -15.76
N ALA A 352 2.69 22.02 -16.15
CA ALA A 352 2.46 22.49 -17.52
C ALA A 352 3.34 21.77 -18.54
N ILE A 353 4.62 21.51 -18.22
CA ILE A 353 5.56 20.77 -19.06
C ILE A 353 5.11 19.30 -19.19
N ALA A 354 4.75 18.64 -18.10
CA ALA A 354 4.26 17.27 -18.10
C ALA A 354 3.01 17.10 -18.98
N ALA A 355 2.10 18.10 -18.99
CA ALA A 355 0.93 18.09 -19.85
C ALA A 355 1.26 18.13 -21.37
N PHE A 356 2.41 18.67 -21.75
CA PHE A 356 2.90 18.60 -23.15
C PHE A 356 3.61 17.28 -23.44
N GLU A 357 4.25 16.65 -22.45
CA GLU A 357 4.97 15.39 -22.59
C GLU A 357 4.05 14.16 -22.62
N ASP A 358 2.92 14.21 -21.91
CA ASP A 358 1.87 13.19 -21.97
C ASP A 358 1.04 13.32 -23.27
N ARG A 359 1.60 12.83 -24.39
CA ARG A 359 1.00 12.98 -25.72
C ARG A 359 -0.14 11.97 -25.93
N PRO A 360 -1.31 12.43 -26.41
CA PRO A 360 -2.37 11.52 -26.84
C PRO A 360 -1.87 10.58 -27.95
N LEU A 361 -2.17 9.30 -27.81
CA LEU A 361 -1.87 8.29 -28.81
C LEU A 361 -2.98 8.24 -29.87
N ARG A 362 -2.58 8.20 -31.14
CA ARG A 362 -3.45 7.91 -32.27
C ARG A 362 -3.44 6.41 -32.54
N TYR A 363 -4.63 5.85 -32.74
CA TYR A 363 -4.82 4.45 -33.10
C TYR A 363 -5.49 4.35 -34.48
N ASP A 364 -5.27 3.24 -35.19
CA ASP A 364 -6.01 2.98 -36.43
C ASP A 364 -7.50 2.79 -36.10
N THR A 365 -8.35 3.47 -36.86
CA THR A 365 -9.81 3.37 -36.78
C THR A 365 -10.35 1.94 -36.86
N ALA A 366 -9.70 1.05 -37.61
CA ALA A 366 -10.06 -0.37 -37.68
C ALA A 366 -9.77 -1.11 -36.36
N GLU A 367 -8.75 -0.67 -35.63
CA GLU A 367 -8.37 -1.26 -34.35
C GLU A 367 -9.17 -0.70 -33.18
N ILE A 368 -9.51 0.59 -33.21
CA ILE A 368 -10.42 1.24 -32.25
C ILE A 368 -11.76 0.49 -32.19
N ALA A 369 -12.30 0.06 -33.34
CA ALA A 369 -13.57 -0.64 -33.43
C ALA A 369 -13.59 -2.03 -32.76
N ARG A 370 -12.43 -2.60 -32.41
CA ARG A 370 -12.29 -3.89 -31.71
C ARG A 370 -11.67 -3.78 -30.32
N ALA A 371 -11.07 -2.65 -29.99
CA ALA A 371 -10.45 -2.39 -28.70
C ALA A 371 -11.38 -1.58 -27.78
N GLY A 372 -11.04 -1.53 -26.51
CA GLY A 372 -11.73 -0.73 -25.52
C GLY A 372 -10.80 0.07 -24.62
N VAL A 373 -11.43 0.77 -23.70
CA VAL A 373 -10.81 1.77 -22.83
C VAL A 373 -11.20 1.51 -21.38
N PHE A 374 -10.22 1.67 -20.50
CA PHE A 374 -10.45 1.76 -19.07
C PHE A 374 -10.41 3.20 -18.61
N VAL A 375 -11.34 3.57 -17.74
CA VAL A 375 -11.47 4.91 -17.17
C VAL A 375 -11.49 4.76 -15.66
N SER A 376 -10.47 5.30 -15.00
CA SER A 376 -10.28 5.28 -13.54
C SER A 376 -10.00 6.69 -13.01
N ILE A 377 -9.91 6.82 -11.68
CA ILE A 377 -9.36 7.99 -11.03
C ILE A 377 -8.09 7.62 -10.26
N ASP A 378 -7.07 8.46 -10.37
CA ASP A 378 -5.79 8.26 -9.69
C ASP A 378 -5.87 8.64 -8.19
N GLU A 379 -4.73 8.66 -7.50
CA GLU A 379 -4.66 8.99 -6.07
C GLU A 379 -4.99 10.46 -5.77
N ASP A 380 -4.80 11.35 -6.73
CA ASP A 380 -5.08 12.79 -6.62
C ASP A 380 -6.52 13.14 -7.06
N GLY A 381 -7.24 12.18 -7.65
CA GLY A 381 -8.60 12.34 -8.16
C GLY A 381 -8.67 12.91 -9.57
N ALA A 382 -7.56 12.87 -10.33
CA ALA A 382 -7.56 13.14 -11.76
C ALA A 382 -8.07 11.93 -12.55
N LEU A 383 -8.61 12.18 -13.74
CA LEU A 383 -9.16 11.15 -14.61
C LEU A 383 -8.02 10.42 -15.34
N GLU A 384 -7.89 9.13 -15.11
CA GLU A 384 -6.93 8.25 -15.77
C GLU A 384 -7.63 7.47 -16.89
N ILE A 385 -7.10 7.55 -18.11
CA ILE A 385 -7.73 6.93 -19.29
C ILE A 385 -6.71 6.04 -20.00
N GLU A 386 -6.87 4.73 -19.85
CA GLU A 386 -6.02 3.75 -20.53
C GLU A 386 -6.72 3.21 -21.78
N ARG A 387 -6.22 3.60 -22.96
CA ARG A 387 -6.77 3.23 -24.28
C ARG A 387 -6.07 2.02 -24.90
N GLY A 388 -6.78 1.31 -25.78
CA GLY A 388 -6.19 0.33 -26.68
C GLY A 388 -6.14 -1.10 -26.15
N PHE A 389 -7.19 -1.59 -25.48
CA PHE A 389 -7.24 -2.97 -24.97
C PHE A 389 -8.18 -3.86 -25.79
N VAL A 390 -7.66 -4.93 -26.40
CA VAL A 390 -8.45 -5.91 -27.16
C VAL A 390 -8.77 -7.10 -26.26
N ARG A 391 -10.04 -7.50 -26.16
CA ARG A 391 -10.46 -8.72 -25.45
C ARG A 391 -10.19 -9.95 -26.32
N PRO A 392 -9.96 -11.14 -25.74
CA PRO A 392 -9.75 -12.37 -26.52
C PRO A 392 -10.88 -12.69 -27.51
N ASP A 393 -12.13 -12.45 -27.12
CA ASP A 393 -13.31 -12.65 -27.99
C ASP A 393 -13.40 -11.62 -29.14
N ASP A 394 -12.62 -10.55 -29.06
CA ASP A 394 -12.58 -9.45 -30.02
C ASP A 394 -11.35 -9.52 -30.95
N GLU A 395 -10.52 -10.56 -30.80
CA GLU A 395 -9.41 -10.87 -31.70
C GLU A 395 -9.94 -11.38 -33.04
N VAL A 396 -9.31 -10.93 -34.12
CA VAL A 396 -9.60 -11.43 -35.47
C VAL A 396 -8.82 -12.72 -35.63
N ALA A 397 -9.48 -13.83 -35.95
CA ALA A 397 -8.80 -15.06 -36.31
C ALA A 397 -7.81 -14.76 -37.45
N PRO A 398 -6.57 -15.27 -37.42
CA PRO A 398 -5.63 -15.05 -38.51
C PRO A 398 -6.29 -15.59 -39.78
N ASP A 399 -6.48 -14.71 -40.76
CA ASP A 399 -7.01 -15.08 -42.07
C ASP A 399 -6.08 -16.13 -42.68
N ALA A 400 -6.53 -17.38 -42.66
CA ALA A 400 -6.02 -18.44 -43.50
C ALA A 400 -6.48 -18.20 -44.93
N ASP A 401 -6.04 -17.10 -45.56
CA ASP A 401 -6.04 -16.98 -47.02
C ASP A 401 -5.19 -15.79 -47.51
N ALA A 402 -3.88 -16.02 -47.62
CA ALA A 402 -3.03 -15.29 -48.55
C ALA A 402 -2.51 -16.29 -49.60
N GLY A 403 -3.44 -16.82 -50.40
CA GLY A 403 -3.15 -17.89 -51.35
C GLY A 403 -4.12 -18.05 -52.51
N SER A 404 -4.70 -16.99 -53.05
CA SER A 404 -5.22 -17.00 -54.44
C SER A 404 -5.54 -15.61 -54.98
N GLU A 405 -4.60 -15.05 -55.75
CA GLU A 405 -5.00 -14.28 -56.92
C GLU A 405 -5.42 -15.28 -58.01
N ILE A 406 -6.67 -15.19 -58.49
CA ILE A 406 -7.04 -14.97 -59.90
C ILE A 406 -8.56 -14.77 -59.99
N GLY A 407 -8.96 -13.55 -60.31
CA GLY A 407 -9.95 -13.21 -61.34
C GLY A 407 -11.43 -13.59 -61.14
N GLY A 408 -12.27 -12.60 -60.84
CA GLY A 408 -13.72 -12.71 -61.01
C GLY A 408 -14.48 -11.43 -60.68
N ASP A 409 -14.65 -10.57 -61.69
CA ASP A 409 -15.42 -9.33 -61.68
C ASP A 409 -16.91 -9.55 -61.33
N ASN A 410 -17.44 -8.83 -60.32
CA ASN A 410 -18.86 -8.47 -60.26
C ASN A 410 -19.13 -7.32 -59.25
N PRO A 411 -19.68 -6.18 -59.65
CA PRO A 411 -19.93 -5.05 -58.76
C PRO A 411 -21.34 -5.12 -58.15
N GLY A 412 -21.43 -4.93 -56.83
CA GLY A 412 -22.65 -4.42 -56.20
C GLY A 412 -23.15 -5.19 -54.97
N ALA A 413 -22.76 -4.73 -53.78
CA ALA A 413 -23.61 -4.73 -52.59
C ALA A 413 -23.04 -3.73 -51.58
N GLY A 414 -23.76 -2.63 -51.34
CA GLY A 414 -23.36 -1.59 -50.40
C GLY A 414 -23.30 -2.11 -48.96
N VAL A 415 -22.17 -1.87 -48.30
CA VAL A 415 -22.01 -2.06 -46.86
C VAL A 415 -22.86 -1.00 -46.15
N ARG A 416 -23.91 -1.44 -45.47
CA ARG A 416 -24.60 -0.64 -44.46
C ARG A 416 -23.72 -0.62 -43.21
N ALA A 417 -23.18 0.55 -42.87
CA ALA A 417 -22.59 0.79 -41.57
C ALA A 417 -23.69 0.68 -40.50
N SER A 418 -23.66 -0.41 -39.72
CA SER A 418 -24.41 -0.50 -38.46
C SER A 418 -23.58 0.17 -37.38
N THR A 419 -24.06 1.31 -36.88
CA THR A 419 -23.56 1.98 -35.68
C THR A 419 -23.85 1.11 -34.46
N SER A 420 -22.91 0.25 -34.08
CA SER A 420 -22.91 -0.42 -32.77
C SER A 420 -22.42 0.56 -31.72
N GLN A 421 -23.32 1.01 -30.83
CA GLN A 421 -22.96 1.79 -29.64
C GLN A 421 -22.02 0.97 -28.75
N ALA A 422 -20.95 1.60 -28.27
CA ALA A 422 -20.00 1.00 -27.34
C ALA A 422 -20.73 0.48 -26.09
N ALA A 423 -20.39 -0.73 -25.64
CA ALA A 423 -20.89 -1.25 -24.37
C ALA A 423 -20.16 -0.54 -23.21
N ILE A 424 -20.88 0.29 -22.46
CA ILE A 424 -20.37 0.98 -21.27
C ILE A 424 -20.73 0.16 -20.03
N THR A 425 -19.72 -0.30 -19.28
CA THR A 425 -19.92 -1.04 -18.02
C THR A 425 -19.41 -0.22 -16.84
N VAL A 426 -20.27 -0.03 -15.82
CA VAL A 426 -19.98 0.66 -14.56
C VAL A 426 -20.52 -0.20 -13.41
N GLY A 427 -19.64 -0.64 -12.50
CA GLY A 427 -19.98 -1.49 -11.35
C GLY A 427 -20.12 -2.99 -11.67
N GLY A 428 -19.31 -3.84 -11.05
CA GLY A 428 -19.25 -5.27 -11.34
C GLY A 428 -19.96 -6.16 -10.32
N GLU A 429 -20.79 -7.11 -10.80
CA GLU A 429 -21.12 -8.37 -10.10
C GLU A 429 -21.30 -9.55 -11.09
N PRO A 430 -21.02 -10.80 -10.68
CA PRO A 430 -20.98 -11.98 -11.54
C PRO A 430 -22.26 -12.82 -11.51
N ALA A 431 -22.52 -13.59 -12.57
CA ALA A 431 -23.68 -14.49 -12.66
C ALA A 431 -23.26 -15.98 -12.75
N GLY A 432 -23.58 -16.72 -11.68
CA GLY A 432 -24.45 -17.90 -11.67
C GLY A 432 -24.07 -19.19 -12.42
N GLU A 433 -23.79 -20.24 -11.65
CA GLU A 433 -23.67 -21.65 -12.04
C GLU A 433 -24.97 -22.29 -12.57
N SER A 434 -24.82 -23.32 -13.43
CA SER A 434 -25.65 -24.54 -13.51
C SER A 434 -24.85 -25.56 -14.34
N GLY A 435 -24.82 -26.87 -14.15
CA GLY A 435 -25.57 -27.86 -13.39
C GLY A 435 -25.42 -29.17 -14.19
N GLY A 436 -24.91 -30.24 -13.56
CA GLY A 436 -24.45 -31.46 -14.24
C GLY A 436 -25.54 -32.41 -14.75
N ALA A 437 -25.10 -33.42 -15.49
CA ALA A 437 -25.85 -34.66 -15.72
C ALA A 437 -24.87 -35.85 -15.78
N GLU A 438 -25.05 -36.79 -14.85
CA GLU A 438 -24.38 -38.09 -14.79
C GLU A 438 -25.10 -39.10 -15.70
N SER A 439 -24.34 -40.03 -16.30
CA SER A 439 -24.86 -41.26 -16.91
C SER A 439 -24.03 -42.46 -16.45
N GLU A 440 -24.69 -43.49 -15.93
CA GLU A 440 -24.11 -44.79 -15.52
C GLU A 440 -23.95 -45.79 -16.70
N PRO A 441 -23.12 -46.86 -16.56
CA PRO A 441 -22.16 -47.27 -17.60
C PRO A 441 -22.45 -48.57 -18.35
N GLU A 442 -21.77 -48.74 -19.50
CA GLU A 442 -21.59 -50.00 -20.24
C GLU A 442 -20.45 -50.84 -19.64
N GLU A 443 -20.62 -52.16 -19.54
CA GLU A 443 -19.76 -53.06 -18.75
C GLU A 443 -18.50 -53.63 -19.44
N ASP A 444 -18.17 -53.29 -20.70
CA ASP A 444 -17.05 -53.93 -21.43
C ASP A 444 -15.84 -53.02 -21.76
N ALA A 445 -15.80 -51.78 -21.29
CA ALA A 445 -14.65 -50.89 -21.50
C ALA A 445 -13.57 -51.05 -20.39
N LEU A 446 -12.28 -51.00 -20.78
CA LEU A 446 -11.15 -50.86 -19.86
C LEU A 446 -11.36 -49.63 -18.98
N ARG A 447 -11.91 -49.81 -17.77
CA ARG A 447 -12.13 -48.69 -16.85
C ARG A 447 -10.81 -47.93 -16.62
N PRO A 448 -10.84 -46.59 -16.58
CA PRO A 448 -9.66 -45.79 -16.28
C PRO A 448 -9.09 -46.16 -14.90
N LEU A 449 -7.79 -45.95 -14.70
CA LEU A 449 -7.15 -46.14 -13.40
C LEU A 449 -7.82 -45.22 -12.37
N SER A 450 -7.91 -45.65 -11.11
CA SER A 450 -8.48 -44.79 -10.07
C SER A 450 -7.61 -43.55 -9.86
N GLU A 451 -8.24 -42.40 -9.63
CA GLU A 451 -7.54 -41.12 -9.45
C GLU A 451 -6.44 -41.20 -8.39
N ARG A 452 -6.72 -41.89 -7.27
CA ARG A 452 -5.75 -42.13 -6.20
C ARG A 452 -4.53 -42.92 -6.66
N LEU A 453 -4.70 -43.92 -7.52
CA LEU A 453 -3.59 -44.70 -8.05
C LEU A 453 -2.74 -43.87 -9.03
N ILE A 454 -3.38 -42.99 -9.81
CA ILE A 454 -2.69 -42.07 -10.73
C ILE A 454 -1.82 -41.06 -9.94
N ILE A 455 -2.37 -40.46 -8.88
CA ILE A 455 -1.62 -39.54 -7.99
C ILE A 455 -0.39 -40.24 -7.40
N GLU A 456 -0.55 -41.46 -6.89
CA GLU A 456 0.55 -42.20 -6.24
C GLU A 456 1.63 -42.66 -7.25
N LEU A 457 1.26 -43.06 -8.46
CA LEU A 457 2.22 -43.39 -9.53
C LEU A 457 2.99 -42.14 -10.00
N THR A 458 2.28 -41.03 -10.23
CA THR A 458 2.91 -39.77 -10.69
C THR A 458 3.78 -39.12 -9.61
N ALA A 459 3.56 -39.43 -8.32
CA ALA A 459 4.49 -39.09 -7.23
C ALA A 459 5.85 -39.82 -7.35
N HIS A 460 5.85 -41.11 -7.68
CA HIS A 460 7.10 -41.84 -7.97
C HIS A 460 7.85 -41.23 -9.15
N ARG A 461 7.13 -40.90 -10.23
CA ARG A 461 7.69 -40.25 -11.42
C ARG A 461 8.30 -38.88 -11.09
N THR A 462 7.59 -38.07 -10.31
CA THR A 462 8.08 -36.75 -9.87
C THR A 462 9.39 -36.89 -9.11
N LEU A 463 9.47 -37.82 -8.16
CA LEU A 463 10.68 -38.02 -7.36
C LEU A 463 11.89 -38.46 -8.21
N ALA A 464 11.67 -39.36 -9.18
CA ALA A 464 12.72 -39.77 -10.10
C ALA A 464 13.17 -38.62 -11.02
N LEU A 465 12.23 -37.78 -11.47
CA LEU A 465 12.53 -36.59 -12.27
C LEU A 465 13.33 -35.54 -11.47
N ARG A 466 13.03 -35.34 -10.18
CA ARG A 466 13.82 -34.47 -9.29
C ARG A 466 15.26 -34.93 -9.14
N GLU A 467 15.46 -36.25 -9.04
CA GLU A 467 16.81 -36.82 -8.96
C GLU A 467 17.58 -36.61 -10.26
N ALA A 468 16.97 -36.96 -11.40
CA ALA A 468 17.61 -36.84 -12.71
C ALA A 468 17.93 -35.39 -13.09
N VAL A 469 17.02 -34.44 -12.84
CA VAL A 469 17.25 -32.99 -13.07
C VAL A 469 18.30 -32.45 -12.10
N GLY A 470 18.29 -32.88 -10.83
CA GLY A 470 19.27 -32.42 -9.84
C GLY A 470 20.71 -32.90 -10.12
N ALA A 471 20.86 -33.92 -10.95
CA ALA A 471 22.16 -34.44 -11.39
C ALA A 471 22.66 -33.80 -12.71
N ASN A 472 21.86 -32.96 -13.38
CA ASN A 472 22.19 -32.36 -14.68
C ASN A 472 21.99 -30.84 -14.65
N PHE A 473 23.10 -30.08 -14.57
CA PHE A 473 23.06 -28.62 -14.45
C PHE A 473 22.40 -27.94 -15.65
N ASP A 474 22.79 -28.29 -16.88
CA ASP A 474 22.29 -27.61 -18.08
C ASP A 474 20.77 -27.72 -18.20
N THR A 475 20.22 -28.90 -17.90
CA THR A 475 18.77 -29.12 -17.91
C THR A 475 18.08 -28.35 -16.78
N ALA A 476 18.66 -28.31 -15.58
CA ALA A 476 18.11 -27.55 -14.46
C ALA A 476 18.14 -26.03 -14.72
N PHE A 477 19.22 -25.53 -15.32
CA PHE A 477 19.37 -24.13 -15.72
C PHE A 477 18.33 -23.76 -16.77
N LEU A 478 18.20 -24.53 -17.84
CA LEU A 478 17.19 -24.31 -18.88
C LEU A 478 15.78 -24.35 -18.31
N ALA A 479 15.48 -25.27 -17.38
CA ALA A 479 14.16 -25.37 -16.77
C ALA A 479 13.80 -24.16 -15.88
N VAL A 480 14.76 -23.60 -15.14
CA VAL A 480 14.57 -22.38 -14.35
C VAL A 480 14.49 -21.14 -15.24
N LEU A 481 15.37 -21.03 -16.23
CA LEU A 481 15.34 -19.95 -17.22
C LEU A 481 14.02 -19.94 -17.96
N HIS A 482 13.51 -21.11 -18.36
CA HIS A 482 12.21 -21.28 -18.98
C HIS A 482 11.11 -20.65 -18.11
N VAL A 483 11.03 -20.95 -16.81
CA VAL A 483 10.02 -20.32 -15.93
C VAL A 483 10.22 -18.82 -15.77
N LEU A 484 11.46 -18.35 -15.63
CA LEU A 484 11.74 -16.91 -15.52
C LEU A 484 11.33 -16.17 -16.80
N VAL A 485 11.60 -16.75 -17.97
CA VAL A 485 11.19 -16.23 -19.28
C VAL A 485 9.67 -16.30 -19.45
N LEU A 486 9.02 -17.41 -19.06
CA LEU A 486 7.57 -17.51 -19.07
C LEU A 486 6.93 -16.41 -18.21
N ASN A 487 7.41 -16.22 -16.98
CA ASN A 487 6.88 -15.20 -16.09
C ASN A 487 7.17 -13.77 -16.56
N ALA A 488 8.33 -13.53 -17.18
CA ALA A 488 8.73 -12.20 -17.65
C ALA A 488 8.06 -11.82 -18.98
N PHE A 489 7.84 -12.78 -19.87
CA PHE A 489 7.46 -12.52 -21.27
C PHE A 489 6.16 -13.21 -21.72
N TYR A 490 5.68 -14.25 -21.05
CA TYR A 490 4.52 -15.07 -21.47
C TYR A 490 3.47 -15.19 -20.36
N ARG A 491 2.57 -14.19 -20.28
CA ARG A 491 1.62 -13.98 -19.16
C ARG A 491 0.53 -15.07 -18.95
N TYR A 492 0.46 -16.11 -19.80
CA TYR A 492 -0.55 -17.18 -19.72
C TYR A 492 -0.01 -18.60 -19.87
N ALA A 493 1.28 -18.76 -20.14
CA ALA A 493 1.86 -20.09 -20.23
C ALA A 493 2.13 -20.60 -18.80
N SER A 494 1.28 -21.52 -18.36
CA SER A 494 1.52 -22.33 -17.17
C SER A 494 2.14 -23.68 -17.52
N ASP A 495 2.67 -23.79 -18.73
CA ASP A 495 3.23 -24.98 -19.39
C ASP A 495 4.57 -25.37 -18.78
N THR A 496 4.72 -25.16 -17.48
CA THR A 496 5.88 -25.52 -16.70
C THR A 496 5.46 -26.39 -15.52
N CYS A 497 6.24 -27.42 -15.29
CA CYS A 497 6.17 -28.26 -14.09
C CYS A 497 7.18 -27.83 -13.02
N VAL A 498 7.90 -26.73 -13.26
CA VAL A 498 8.82 -26.08 -12.31
C VAL A 498 8.08 -24.92 -11.65
N GLU A 499 7.87 -24.99 -10.34
CA GLU A 499 7.21 -23.92 -9.58
C GLU A 499 8.27 -23.07 -8.84
N ILE A 500 8.64 -21.89 -9.37
CA ILE A 500 9.56 -20.97 -8.67
C ILE A 500 8.77 -20.19 -7.60
N THR A 501 8.50 -20.89 -6.50
CA THR A 501 8.23 -20.31 -5.18
C THR A 501 8.94 -21.27 -4.24
N ALA A 502 9.85 -20.81 -3.37
CA ALA A 502 10.61 -21.71 -2.50
C ALA A 502 9.70 -22.35 -1.41
N LYS A 503 8.87 -23.31 -1.84
CA LYS A 503 8.06 -24.20 -1.03
C LYS A 503 8.35 -25.60 -1.55
N SER A 504 9.06 -26.41 -0.76
CA SER A 504 9.09 -27.85 -0.98
C SER A 504 7.69 -28.38 -0.65
N THR A 505 6.84 -28.51 -1.66
CA THR A 505 5.48 -29.03 -1.51
C THR A 505 5.57 -30.51 -1.13
N GLY A 506 5.03 -30.85 0.04
CA GLY A 506 4.87 -32.24 0.44
C GLY A 506 3.85 -32.94 -0.46
N PHE A 507 4.06 -34.22 -0.77
CA PHE A 507 3.08 -35.01 -1.52
C PHE A 507 1.78 -35.14 -0.72
N THR A 508 0.66 -34.70 -1.30
CA THR A 508 -0.70 -34.74 -0.70
C THR A 508 -1.18 -36.18 -0.45
N ALA A 509 -0.71 -37.14 -1.25
CA ALA A 509 -0.82 -38.58 -1.03
C ALA A 509 0.53 -39.26 -1.33
N GLN A 510 0.96 -40.18 -0.46
CA GLN A 510 2.22 -40.94 -0.62
C GLN A 510 1.92 -42.41 -0.86
N ALA A 511 2.59 -42.99 -1.85
CA ALA A 511 2.60 -44.44 -2.04
C ALA A 511 3.33 -45.12 -0.86
N PRO A 512 2.87 -46.30 -0.40
CA PRO A 512 3.63 -47.10 0.57
C PRO A 512 5.07 -47.34 0.09
N GLY A 513 6.06 -47.09 0.96
CA GLY A 513 7.48 -47.30 0.67
C GLY A 513 8.17 -46.21 -0.17
N LEU A 514 7.51 -45.09 -0.49
CA LEU A 514 8.10 -44.00 -1.30
C LEU A 514 9.42 -43.45 -0.73
N LYS A 515 9.53 -43.34 0.60
CA LYS A 515 10.75 -42.88 1.30
C LYS A 515 11.93 -43.83 1.12
N ASP A 516 11.68 -45.12 0.89
CA ASP A 516 12.71 -46.15 0.84
C ASP A 516 13.27 -46.38 -0.57
N THR A 517 12.73 -45.65 -1.56
CA THR A 517 13.16 -45.70 -2.97
C THR A 517 14.61 -45.18 -3.14
N PRO A 518 15.35 -45.66 -4.15
CA PRO A 518 16.70 -45.17 -4.44
C PRO A 518 16.76 -43.65 -4.64
N SER A 519 15.80 -43.07 -5.38
CA SER A 519 15.74 -41.63 -5.62
C SER A 519 15.49 -40.83 -4.33
N ALA A 520 14.61 -41.30 -3.42
CA ALA A 520 14.39 -40.62 -2.14
C ALA A 520 15.66 -40.58 -1.28
N LYS A 521 16.42 -41.70 -1.28
CA LYS A 521 17.68 -41.80 -0.54
C LYS A 521 18.76 -40.91 -1.15
N ALA A 522 18.93 -40.94 -2.46
CA ALA A 522 19.89 -40.10 -3.17
C ALA A 522 19.64 -38.60 -2.96
N ILE A 523 18.38 -38.15 -3.04
CA ILE A 523 18.01 -36.75 -2.76
C ILE A 523 18.29 -36.37 -1.30
N GLY A 524 18.03 -37.28 -0.36
CA GLY A 524 18.30 -37.09 1.07
C GLY A 524 19.81 -37.00 1.36
N GLU A 525 20.60 -37.92 0.81
CA GLU A 525 22.06 -37.92 0.93
C GLU A 525 22.67 -36.65 0.34
N ARG A 526 22.23 -36.22 -0.85
CA ARG A 526 22.66 -34.97 -1.48
C ARG A 526 22.26 -33.73 -0.68
N HIS A 527 21.09 -33.76 -0.02
CA HIS A 527 20.68 -32.69 0.90
C HIS A 527 21.64 -32.57 2.09
N GLU A 528 21.92 -33.69 2.74
CA GLU A 528 22.80 -33.75 3.91
C GLU A 528 24.26 -33.39 3.56
N GLU A 529 24.70 -33.73 2.34
CA GLU A 529 26.00 -33.32 1.82
C GLU A 529 26.07 -31.79 1.65
N TRP A 530 25.12 -31.18 0.93
CA TRP A 530 25.08 -29.72 0.79
C TRP A 530 24.94 -29.00 2.14
N GLN A 531 24.14 -29.55 3.06
CA GLN A 531 23.96 -28.97 4.39
C GLN A 531 25.28 -28.89 5.18
N LYS A 532 26.22 -29.83 4.99
CA LYS A 532 27.55 -29.79 5.63
C LYS A 532 28.47 -28.72 5.03
N HIS A 533 28.27 -28.37 3.77
CA HIS A 533 29.07 -27.38 3.05
C HIS A 533 28.53 -25.95 3.19
N LEU A 534 27.28 -25.78 3.63
CA LEU A 534 26.65 -24.49 3.85
C LEU A 534 26.89 -23.97 5.28
N PRO A 535 26.98 -22.64 5.48
CA PRO A 535 27.18 -22.07 6.81
C PRO A 535 25.94 -22.21 7.70
N GLU A 536 26.16 -22.38 9.02
CA GLU A 536 25.06 -22.48 9.99
C GLU A 536 24.24 -21.18 10.12
N LYS A 537 24.86 -20.02 9.87
CA LYS A 537 24.20 -18.71 9.95
C LYS A 537 23.88 -18.19 8.56
N SER A 538 22.63 -17.78 8.34
CA SER A 538 22.17 -17.23 7.06
C SER A 538 22.92 -15.96 6.63
N ALA A 539 23.42 -15.16 7.57
CA ALA A 539 24.21 -13.96 7.28
C ALA A 539 25.53 -14.26 6.55
N ASP A 540 26.09 -15.46 6.73
CA ASP A 540 27.37 -15.87 6.13
C ASP A 540 27.18 -16.53 4.76
N LEU A 541 25.93 -16.83 4.36
CA LEU A 541 25.58 -17.58 3.15
C LEU A 541 26.07 -16.90 1.88
N TRP A 542 25.91 -15.58 1.76
CA TRP A 542 26.35 -14.84 0.59
C TRP A 542 27.85 -15.01 0.34
N ASN A 543 28.65 -14.86 1.40
CA ASN A 543 30.10 -15.00 1.32
C ASN A 543 30.52 -16.44 1.01
N ALA A 544 29.81 -17.43 1.55
CA ALA A 544 30.05 -18.84 1.24
C ALA A 544 29.76 -19.16 -0.25
N LEU A 545 28.66 -18.64 -0.81
CA LEU A 545 28.31 -18.83 -2.22
C LEU A 545 29.28 -18.16 -3.18
N VAL A 546 29.80 -16.99 -2.80
CA VAL A 546 30.87 -16.30 -3.56
C VAL A 546 32.16 -17.13 -3.53
N ALA A 547 32.48 -17.77 -2.41
CA ALA A 547 33.69 -18.57 -2.23
C ALA A 547 33.65 -19.94 -2.94
N PHE A 548 32.46 -20.44 -3.30
CA PHE A 548 32.34 -21.67 -4.09
C PHE A 548 32.96 -21.49 -5.49
N ASP A 549 33.38 -22.58 -6.11
CA ASP A 549 33.78 -22.57 -7.51
C ASP A 549 32.54 -22.58 -8.43
N GLY A 550 32.77 -22.45 -9.74
CA GLY A 550 31.70 -22.48 -10.73
C GLY A 550 30.87 -23.77 -10.62
N ASP A 551 31.55 -24.90 -10.58
CA ASP A 551 30.94 -26.23 -10.57
C ASP A 551 30.08 -26.46 -9.31
N SER A 552 30.55 -26.05 -8.12
CA SER A 552 29.76 -26.17 -6.89
C SER A 552 28.53 -25.27 -6.91
N ARG A 553 28.62 -24.04 -7.45
CA ARG A 553 27.45 -23.17 -7.61
C ARG A 553 26.44 -23.75 -8.59
N GLN A 554 26.91 -24.31 -9.70
CA GLN A 554 26.06 -24.96 -10.70
C GLN A 554 25.36 -26.19 -10.12
N ALA A 555 26.09 -27.07 -9.43
CA ALA A 555 25.52 -28.25 -8.80
C ALA A 555 24.52 -27.90 -7.68
N LEU A 556 24.80 -26.88 -6.88
CA LEU A 556 23.87 -26.40 -5.84
C LEU A 556 22.62 -25.74 -6.47
N PHE A 557 22.79 -25.01 -7.56
CA PHE A 557 21.67 -24.45 -8.33
C PHE A 557 20.78 -25.57 -8.88
N ALA A 558 21.38 -26.58 -9.53
CA ALA A 558 20.66 -27.72 -10.09
C ALA A 558 19.84 -28.47 -9.03
N TYR A 559 20.45 -28.67 -7.86
CA TYR A 559 19.79 -29.26 -6.70
C TYR A 559 18.59 -28.42 -6.22
N CYS A 560 18.77 -27.11 -6.02
CA CYS A 560 17.68 -26.22 -5.59
C CYS A 560 16.54 -26.17 -6.62
N ALA A 561 16.87 -26.11 -7.90
CA ALA A 561 15.91 -26.13 -9.00
C ALA A 561 15.11 -27.43 -9.03
N SER A 562 15.76 -28.58 -8.86
CA SER A 562 15.08 -29.87 -8.96
C SER A 562 14.03 -30.08 -7.85
N LEU A 563 14.23 -29.51 -6.65
CA LEU A 563 13.23 -29.57 -5.57
C LEU A 563 11.88 -28.93 -5.94
N SER A 564 11.85 -28.05 -6.95
CA SER A 564 10.65 -27.36 -7.43
C SER A 564 9.87 -28.10 -8.52
N VAL A 565 10.42 -29.20 -9.05
CA VAL A 565 9.75 -29.99 -10.10
C VAL A 565 8.55 -30.73 -9.52
N ASN A 566 7.37 -30.59 -10.12
CA ASN A 566 6.13 -31.25 -9.72
C ASN A 566 5.39 -31.82 -10.94
N ALA A 567 5.54 -33.13 -11.15
CA ALA A 567 4.84 -33.88 -12.22
C ALA A 567 3.64 -34.68 -11.68
N VAL A 568 3.21 -34.46 -10.43
CA VAL A 568 2.07 -35.20 -9.85
C VAL A 568 0.78 -34.81 -10.57
N HIS A 569 0.01 -35.80 -10.98
CA HIS A 569 -1.29 -35.58 -11.58
C HIS A 569 -2.35 -35.39 -10.50
N GLU A 570 -2.91 -34.19 -10.40
CA GLU A 570 -3.94 -33.82 -9.42
C GLU A 570 -5.25 -33.45 -10.14
N PRO A 571 -6.37 -34.17 -9.92
CA PRO A 571 -7.63 -33.94 -10.65
C PRO A 571 -8.22 -32.53 -10.49
N TRP A 572 -7.95 -31.87 -9.36
CA TRP A 572 -8.39 -30.51 -9.07
C TRP A 572 -7.46 -29.44 -9.66
N ASN A 573 -6.32 -29.83 -10.22
CA ASN A 573 -5.34 -28.94 -10.80
C ASN A 573 -5.67 -28.71 -12.29
N ARG A 574 -6.12 -27.50 -12.62
CA ARG A 574 -6.67 -27.16 -13.95
C ARG A 574 -5.59 -26.97 -15.03
N ASN A 575 -4.31 -27.04 -14.68
CA ASN A 575 -3.20 -26.84 -15.59
C ASN A 575 -2.83 -28.16 -16.31
N LYS A 576 -3.43 -28.37 -17.48
CA LYS A 576 -3.23 -29.56 -18.32
C LYS A 576 -1.84 -29.59 -18.96
N ASP A 577 -1.27 -28.43 -19.24
CA ASP A 577 0.00 -28.27 -19.99
C ASP A 577 1.23 -28.60 -19.13
N ARG A 578 1.09 -28.56 -17.80
CA ARG A 578 2.08 -29.05 -16.84
C ARG A 578 2.56 -30.47 -17.12
N GLN A 579 1.64 -31.37 -17.48
CA GLN A 579 1.98 -32.78 -17.74
C GLN A 579 2.77 -32.92 -19.04
N ALA A 580 2.43 -32.13 -20.07
CA ALA A 580 3.20 -32.07 -21.31
C ALA A 580 4.63 -31.56 -21.08
N HIS A 581 4.82 -30.56 -20.22
CA HIS A 581 6.16 -30.10 -19.85
C HIS A 581 6.93 -31.09 -18.97
N ALA A 582 6.26 -31.83 -18.09
CA ALA A 582 6.89 -32.91 -17.35
C ALA A 582 7.39 -34.03 -18.29
N ASP A 583 6.67 -34.30 -19.38
CA ASP A 583 7.14 -35.19 -20.45
C ASP A 583 8.36 -34.61 -21.19
N HIS A 584 8.38 -33.30 -21.48
CA HIS A 584 9.56 -32.63 -22.04
C HIS A 584 10.80 -32.77 -21.15
N LEU A 585 10.68 -32.49 -19.84
CA LEU A 585 11.79 -32.67 -18.91
C LEU A 585 12.22 -34.13 -18.79
N ALA A 586 11.27 -35.08 -18.76
CA ALA A 586 11.58 -36.51 -18.71
C ALA A 586 12.38 -36.97 -19.93
N ARG A 587 12.09 -36.43 -21.13
CA ARG A 587 12.88 -36.66 -22.34
C ARG A 587 14.27 -36.04 -22.25
N ALA A 588 14.36 -34.78 -21.81
CA ALA A 588 15.63 -34.06 -21.70
C ALA A 588 16.64 -34.77 -20.78
N VAL A 589 16.16 -35.39 -19.69
CA VAL A 589 17.01 -36.17 -18.77
C VAL A 589 17.03 -37.67 -19.06
N THR A 590 16.42 -38.13 -20.16
CA THR A 590 16.32 -39.55 -20.53
C THR A 590 15.77 -40.44 -19.40
N LEU A 591 14.71 -39.99 -18.73
CA LEU A 591 14.14 -40.67 -17.56
C LEU A 591 13.58 -42.05 -17.95
N ASP A 592 14.08 -43.10 -17.29
CA ASP A 592 13.53 -44.46 -17.34
C ASP A 592 13.18 -44.96 -15.94
N MET A 593 11.89 -45.08 -15.64
CA MET A 593 11.40 -45.53 -14.34
C MET A 593 11.76 -46.99 -14.03
N ALA A 594 11.96 -47.85 -15.04
CA ALA A 594 12.38 -49.23 -14.84
C ALA A 594 13.88 -49.28 -14.48
N ALA A 595 14.72 -48.49 -15.15
CA ALA A 595 16.14 -48.34 -14.80
C ALA A 595 16.35 -47.73 -13.41
N VAL A 596 15.46 -46.83 -12.98
CA VAL A 596 15.42 -46.25 -11.61
C VAL A 596 14.95 -47.28 -10.56
N GLY A 597 14.48 -48.45 -10.98
CA GLY A 597 14.15 -49.59 -10.12
C GLY A 597 12.67 -49.71 -9.74
N TRP A 598 11.76 -49.05 -10.45
CA TRP A 598 10.32 -49.25 -10.25
C TRP A 598 9.86 -50.57 -10.90
N VAL A 599 9.14 -51.40 -10.14
CA VAL A 599 8.59 -52.70 -10.60
C VAL A 599 7.15 -52.84 -10.11
N PRO A 600 6.21 -53.38 -10.90
CA PRO A 600 4.83 -53.59 -10.46
C PRO A 600 4.74 -54.71 -9.42
N THR A 601 4.13 -54.41 -8.28
CA THR A 601 3.87 -55.35 -7.19
C THR A 601 2.37 -55.41 -6.86
N VAL A 602 1.98 -56.41 -6.08
CA VAL A 602 0.62 -56.54 -5.54
C VAL A 602 0.23 -55.29 -4.74
N GLU A 603 1.16 -54.73 -3.98
CA GLU A 603 0.91 -53.58 -3.10
C GLU A 603 0.82 -52.26 -3.87
N ASN A 604 1.71 -52.03 -4.86
CA ASN A 604 1.80 -50.73 -5.54
C ASN A 604 0.85 -50.58 -6.75
N TYR A 605 0.50 -51.66 -7.45
CA TYR A 605 -0.27 -51.60 -8.71
C TYR A 605 -1.23 -52.80 -8.90
N LEU A 606 -0.70 -54.02 -8.90
CA LEU A 606 -1.41 -55.23 -9.37
C LEU A 606 -2.62 -55.61 -8.50
N GLY A 607 -2.56 -55.39 -7.18
CA GLY A 607 -3.71 -55.62 -6.29
C GLY A 607 -4.80 -54.55 -6.42
N ARG A 608 -4.49 -53.41 -7.03
CA ARG A 608 -5.30 -52.19 -7.02
C ARG A 608 -6.06 -51.96 -8.31
N VAL A 609 -5.71 -52.66 -9.38
CA VAL A 609 -6.39 -52.61 -10.68
C VAL A 609 -7.37 -53.79 -10.87
N PRO A 610 -8.37 -53.68 -11.78
CA PRO A 610 -9.24 -54.80 -12.14
C PRO A 610 -8.47 -55.94 -12.81
N LYS A 611 -9.00 -57.18 -12.75
CA LYS A 611 -8.37 -58.38 -13.34
C LYS A 611 -8.01 -58.18 -14.82
N VAL A 612 -8.85 -57.48 -15.59
CA VAL A 612 -8.63 -57.21 -17.01
C VAL A 612 -7.31 -56.45 -17.25
N ARG A 613 -7.00 -55.44 -16.41
CA ARG A 613 -5.76 -54.67 -16.49
C ARG A 613 -4.52 -55.49 -16.06
N ILE A 614 -4.67 -56.41 -15.12
CA ILE A 614 -3.59 -57.34 -14.73
C ILE A 614 -3.23 -58.25 -15.91
N LEU A 615 -4.24 -58.79 -16.61
CA LEU A 615 -4.05 -59.64 -17.78
C LEU A 615 -3.44 -58.87 -18.95
N GLU A 616 -3.85 -57.63 -19.16
CA GLU A 616 -3.27 -56.74 -20.16
C GLU A 616 -1.80 -56.44 -19.90
N ALA A 617 -1.43 -56.11 -18.66
CA ALA A 617 -0.03 -55.88 -18.27
C ALA A 617 0.86 -57.11 -18.55
N VAL A 618 0.39 -58.30 -18.18
CA VAL A 618 1.13 -59.55 -18.44
C VAL A 618 1.18 -59.88 -19.94
N ARG A 619 0.10 -59.61 -20.67
CA ARG A 619 0.03 -59.78 -22.12
C ARG A 619 1.04 -58.88 -22.84
N GLU A 620 1.13 -57.62 -22.45
CA GLU A 620 2.06 -56.64 -23.03
C GLU A 620 3.51 -57.01 -22.72
N ALA A 621 3.80 -57.43 -21.49
CA ALA A 621 5.17 -57.72 -21.06
C ALA A 621 5.71 -59.10 -21.48
N LYS A 622 4.85 -60.13 -21.50
CA LYS A 622 5.24 -61.54 -21.66
C LYS A 622 4.42 -62.31 -22.71
N GLY A 623 3.43 -61.67 -23.35
CA GLY A 623 2.63 -62.24 -24.44
C GLY A 623 1.31 -62.92 -24.01
N GLU A 624 0.45 -63.17 -24.99
CA GLU A 624 -0.92 -63.71 -24.80
C GLU A 624 -0.96 -65.05 -24.04
N GLN A 625 0.02 -65.92 -24.30
CA GLN A 625 0.09 -67.24 -23.65
C GLN A 625 0.26 -67.12 -22.13
N SER A 626 1.04 -66.15 -21.65
CA SER A 626 1.26 -65.92 -20.22
C SER A 626 0.02 -65.33 -19.55
N ALA A 627 -0.77 -64.50 -20.24
CA ALA A 627 -2.03 -63.99 -19.71
C ALA A 627 -3.09 -65.10 -19.53
N GLN A 628 -3.18 -66.03 -20.49
CA GLN A 628 -4.09 -67.19 -20.41
C GLN A 628 -3.76 -68.14 -19.25
N LEU A 629 -2.50 -68.20 -18.81
CA LEU A 629 -2.10 -69.03 -17.67
C LEU A 629 -2.61 -68.51 -16.32
N ILE A 630 -3.04 -67.25 -16.24
CA ILE A 630 -3.47 -66.61 -14.99
C ILE A 630 -4.93 -66.13 -15.00
N ASP A 631 -5.63 -66.21 -16.15
CA ASP A 631 -6.98 -65.66 -16.35
C ASP A 631 -8.07 -66.25 -15.42
N HIS A 632 -7.97 -67.53 -15.12
CA HIS A 632 -8.87 -68.31 -14.30
C HIS A 632 -8.64 -68.10 -12.80
N LEU A 633 -7.54 -67.45 -12.41
CA LEU A 633 -7.19 -67.23 -11.01
C LEU A 633 -8.11 -66.18 -10.35
N LYS A 634 -8.25 -66.28 -9.03
CA LYS A 634 -8.90 -65.24 -8.22
C LYS A 634 -8.00 -64.00 -8.17
N LYS A 635 -8.57 -62.82 -7.91
CA LYS A 635 -7.87 -61.53 -8.07
C LYS A 635 -6.56 -61.46 -7.27
N ALA A 636 -6.55 -61.93 -6.02
CA ALA A 636 -5.35 -61.91 -5.19
C ALA A 636 -4.25 -62.84 -5.73
N ASP A 637 -4.62 -64.06 -6.12
CA ASP A 637 -3.69 -65.05 -6.68
C ASP A 637 -3.16 -64.62 -8.06
N MET A 638 -4.04 -64.03 -8.89
CA MET A 638 -3.69 -63.44 -10.19
C MET A 638 -2.69 -62.30 -10.04
N ALA A 639 -2.88 -61.41 -9.05
CA ALA A 639 -1.96 -60.31 -8.80
C ALA A 639 -0.59 -60.81 -8.31
N ALA A 640 -0.55 -61.84 -7.46
CA ALA A 640 0.68 -62.43 -6.97
C ALA A 640 1.47 -63.14 -8.08
N GLU A 641 0.80 -63.89 -8.95
CA GLU A 641 1.43 -64.56 -10.08
C GLU A 641 1.86 -63.56 -11.17
N ALA A 642 1.07 -62.51 -11.41
CA ALA A 642 1.47 -61.41 -12.29
C ALA A 642 2.72 -60.68 -11.78
N GLN A 643 2.85 -60.45 -10.46
CA GLN A 643 4.07 -59.89 -9.89
C GLN A 643 5.29 -60.77 -10.18
N ARG A 644 5.16 -62.10 -10.06
CA ARG A 644 6.25 -63.04 -10.39
C ARG A 644 6.63 -62.99 -11.87
N LEU A 645 5.64 -62.89 -12.76
CA LEU A 645 5.86 -62.84 -14.21
C LEU A 645 6.48 -61.50 -14.66
N LEU A 646 6.15 -60.39 -13.98
CA LEU A 646 6.61 -59.05 -14.34
C LEU A 646 7.92 -58.64 -13.65
N ALA A 647 8.39 -59.39 -12.64
CA ALA A 647 9.59 -59.05 -11.85
C ALA A 647 10.85 -58.81 -12.71
N ASP A 648 11.06 -59.64 -13.74
CA ASP A 648 12.19 -59.52 -14.69
C ASP A 648 11.71 -58.92 -16.03
N SER A 649 10.87 -57.90 -15.96
CA SER A 649 10.43 -57.15 -17.14
C SER A 649 10.65 -55.66 -16.91
N SER A 650 10.92 -54.93 -17.99
CA SER A 650 10.92 -53.46 -18.00
C SER A 650 9.51 -52.88 -18.17
N TRP A 651 8.47 -53.67 -17.86
CA TRP A 651 7.10 -53.23 -18.05
C TRP A 651 6.71 -52.17 -17.01
N LEU A 652 6.12 -51.08 -17.50
CA LEU A 652 5.64 -49.97 -16.71
C LEU A 652 4.17 -49.69 -17.02
N PRO A 653 3.35 -49.28 -16.03
CA PRO A 653 2.02 -48.74 -16.30
C PRO A 653 2.12 -47.41 -17.04
N GLU A 654 1.11 -47.10 -17.85
CA GLU A 654 1.07 -45.92 -18.74
C GLU A 654 1.54 -44.60 -18.08
N PRO A 655 1.14 -44.20 -16.85
CA PRO A 655 1.59 -42.93 -16.26
C PRO A 655 3.09 -42.85 -15.94
N LEU A 656 3.80 -43.97 -15.90
CA LEU A 656 5.24 -44.05 -15.61
C LEU A 656 6.10 -44.13 -16.87
N ARG A 657 5.49 -44.23 -18.06
CA ARG A 657 6.21 -44.31 -19.33
C ARG A 657 6.61 -42.90 -19.77
N THR A 658 7.85 -42.74 -20.22
CA THR A 658 8.28 -41.54 -20.93
C THR A 658 7.71 -41.59 -22.34
N ARG A 659 6.91 -40.59 -22.71
CA ARG A 659 6.20 -40.55 -23.99
C ARG A 659 7.17 -40.11 -25.10
N GLU A 660 7.30 -40.91 -26.17
CA GLU A 660 8.05 -40.52 -27.37
C GLU A 660 7.26 -39.47 -28.17
N MET A 661 7.95 -38.51 -28.79
CA MET A 661 7.32 -37.48 -29.63
C MET A 661 6.72 -38.14 -30.87
N SER A 662 5.55 -37.67 -31.29
CA SER A 662 4.94 -38.10 -32.55
C SER A 662 5.64 -37.46 -33.76
N ASP A 663 5.62 -38.13 -34.91
CA ASP A 663 6.21 -37.60 -36.16
C ASP A 663 5.65 -36.21 -36.55
N GLU A 664 4.40 -35.90 -36.16
CA GLU A 664 3.74 -34.60 -36.37
C GLU A 664 4.29 -33.48 -35.47
N GLU A 665 4.78 -33.80 -34.26
CA GLU A 665 5.40 -32.83 -33.33
C GLU A 665 6.85 -32.50 -33.70
N LEU A 666 7.54 -33.45 -34.37
CA LEU A 666 8.89 -33.23 -34.89
C LEU A 666 8.88 -32.25 -36.07
N ASP A 667 7.91 -32.38 -36.99
CA ASP A 667 7.73 -31.47 -38.14
C ASP A 667 7.36 -30.03 -37.72
N ALA A 668 6.58 -29.86 -36.64
CA ALA A 668 6.22 -28.54 -36.12
C ALA A 668 7.42 -27.79 -35.50
N SER A 669 8.40 -28.50 -34.95
CA SER A 669 9.62 -27.90 -34.37
C SER A 669 10.70 -27.55 -35.41
N ALA A 670 10.66 -28.19 -36.58
CA ALA A 670 11.63 -27.99 -37.66
C ALA A 670 11.27 -26.82 -38.61
N GLY A 671 10.05 -26.28 -38.53
CA GLY A 671 9.52 -25.28 -39.46
C GLY A 671 10.02 -23.83 -39.28
N ASP A 672 10.84 -23.53 -38.28
CA ASP A 672 11.30 -22.16 -37.99
C ASP A 672 12.84 -21.99 -37.91
N ALA A 673 13.60 -23.03 -38.25
CA ALA A 673 15.05 -22.89 -38.45
C ALA A 673 15.33 -22.46 -39.90
N GLY A 674 15.16 -21.16 -40.15
CA GLY A 674 15.73 -20.52 -41.33
C GLY A 674 17.24 -20.79 -41.38
N ASP A 675 17.69 -21.20 -42.56
CA ASP A 675 19.07 -21.43 -42.98
C ASP A 675 19.92 -20.16 -42.74
N GLU A 676 20.49 -20.01 -41.53
CA GLU A 676 21.54 -19.05 -41.24
C GLU A 676 22.74 -19.78 -40.63
N ASP A 677 23.85 -19.76 -41.38
CA ASP A 677 25.15 -20.29 -40.97
C ASP A 677 25.51 -19.83 -39.54
N LEU A 678 25.83 -20.81 -38.69
CA LEU A 678 26.38 -20.59 -37.36
C LEU A 678 27.66 -19.73 -37.44
N PRO A 679 27.82 -18.70 -36.59
CA PRO A 679 29.03 -17.89 -36.58
C PRO A 679 30.27 -18.73 -36.23
N GLU A 680 31.36 -18.50 -36.97
CA GLU A 680 32.65 -19.21 -37.03
C GLU A 680 33.38 -19.39 -35.68
N PHE A 681 32.88 -18.82 -34.58
CA PHE A 681 33.41 -18.96 -33.22
C PHE A 681 32.97 -20.28 -32.53
N LEU A 682 31.93 -20.96 -33.02
CA LEU A 682 31.47 -22.25 -32.46
C LEU A 682 31.96 -23.48 -33.24
N ALA A 683 32.69 -23.30 -34.34
CA ALA A 683 33.34 -24.38 -35.09
C ALA A 683 34.79 -24.56 -34.63
N GLY A 684 34.99 -25.04 -33.40
CA GLY A 684 36.28 -25.42 -32.86
C GLY A 684 36.35 -26.94 -32.68
N ASP A 685 37.06 -27.59 -33.60
CA ASP A 685 37.31 -29.04 -33.64
C ASP A 685 37.75 -29.61 -32.29
N ILE A 686 37.03 -30.62 -31.82
CA ILE A 686 37.56 -31.64 -30.90
C ILE A 686 37.57 -32.96 -31.68
N ASP A 687 38.64 -33.16 -32.45
CA ASP A 687 39.05 -34.51 -32.83
C ASP A 687 40.02 -35.02 -31.75
N ALA A 688 39.55 -36.03 -31.02
CA ALA A 688 40.40 -36.89 -30.22
C ALA A 688 40.94 -38.00 -31.13
N ASP A 689 42.27 -38.19 -31.18
CA ASP A 689 42.79 -39.56 -31.19
C ASP A 689 44.24 -39.71 -30.67
N GLU A 690 44.37 -40.74 -29.84
CA GLU A 690 45.50 -41.63 -29.57
C GLU A 690 46.97 -41.13 -29.43
N GLY A 691 47.43 -41.13 -28.18
CA GLY A 691 48.51 -41.99 -27.65
C GLY A 691 49.94 -41.94 -28.26
N ALA A 692 50.92 -41.51 -27.45
CA ALA A 692 52.12 -42.30 -27.07
C ALA A 692 53.27 -41.41 -26.54
N ASP A 693 53.78 -41.78 -25.36
CA ASP A 693 55.16 -41.70 -24.86
C ASP A 693 56.07 -40.49 -25.17
N GLY A 694 56.58 -39.87 -24.09
CA GLY A 694 57.94 -39.33 -24.08
C GLY A 694 58.15 -38.06 -23.24
N ASP A 695 58.43 -38.24 -21.94
CA ASP A 695 59.35 -37.35 -21.21
C ASP A 695 60.77 -37.55 -21.81
N PRO A 696 61.68 -36.56 -21.89
CA PRO A 696 62.21 -35.91 -20.68
C PRO A 696 62.69 -34.44 -20.80
N ASP A 697 62.89 -33.83 -19.62
CA ASP A 697 63.96 -32.90 -19.22
C ASP A 697 64.24 -31.62 -20.05
N GLY A 698 64.19 -30.47 -19.37
CA GLY A 698 64.78 -29.23 -19.88
C GLY A 698 64.57 -28.02 -18.97
N GLU A 699 65.52 -27.82 -18.06
CA GLU A 699 65.70 -26.69 -17.14
C GLU A 699 65.68 -25.28 -17.78
N LEU A 700 65.64 -24.28 -16.88
CA LEU A 700 66.15 -22.89 -16.95
C LEU A 700 65.06 -21.81 -17.04
N GLU A 701 64.69 -21.21 -15.92
CA GLU A 701 65.39 -20.09 -15.24
C GLU A 701 65.00 -18.71 -15.79
N HIS A 702 64.47 -17.92 -14.85
CA HIS A 702 64.82 -16.53 -14.59
C HIS A 702 64.22 -15.37 -15.42
N LEU A 703 63.44 -14.58 -14.66
CA LEU A 703 63.64 -13.15 -14.34
C LEU A 703 62.77 -12.09 -15.04
N ASP A 704 62.25 -11.27 -14.13
CA ASP A 704 62.09 -9.81 -14.17
C ASP A 704 60.92 -9.17 -14.92
N ALA A 705 59.92 -8.82 -14.11
CA ALA A 705 59.61 -7.45 -13.65
C ALA A 705 59.37 -6.32 -14.67
N ALA A 706 58.31 -5.56 -14.33
CA ALA A 706 57.82 -4.26 -14.79
C ALA A 706 56.55 -4.43 -15.65
N GLU A 707 55.39 -3.89 -15.30
CA GLU A 707 55.06 -2.66 -14.56
C GLU A 707 53.66 -2.79 -13.94
#